data_AF-A0A673WP42-F1
#
_entry.id   AF-A0A673WP42-F1
#
_cell.length_a   1.000
_cell.length_b   1.000
_cell.length_c   1.000
_cell.angle_alpha   90.00
_cell.angle_beta   90.00
_cell.angle_gamma   90.00
#
_symmetry.space_group_name_H-M   'P 1'
#
loop_
_entity.id
_entity.type
_entity.pdbx_description
1 polymer ?
#
loop_
_entity_poly.entity_id
_entity_poly.type
_entity_poly.pdbx_seq_one_letter_code
_entity_poly.pdbx_strand_id
1 'polypeptide(L)'
;MKEVIILSLLGILGMGRCSKDGLVNVALRGKAAQSSTYYKGTAKRAIDGIRNTTYEDNSCSHTLGETNPWWRVDLRKTYQVTSVTITNRDTLAERLNGAEIRIGNSLENDGNSNHRCALISSIPAGCSTTFQCHGMQGQYVNVFLRGYMQYLTLCEVEVNAHPAPIEVGPTQASELSLIVPVTDNVALKKTTNQSSQYSYTGRSDNAVDGSRLSMYNDKSCSRTKSEVNPWWRVDLQRTYNVTSITVTNIEDVDPEMIDGAEIHIGNSLQNNGNSNPLCAVISSYPAWEVMTFQCSGIEGRYVNVFLPGCNKHLSLCEVEVNVGSRPGEEQTLYDMDEHLSSDRRGQDMKRGQDILCPDDKTQHENAATGRRASQSSQLDRFGDANNAIDLNWSTQYLGRSCSHTNAEVNPWWRVDLSKTHNVTNVTITNRGDCCSDRISGAKIHVGDSLFNNGNSNPLCARIPYIPAGQSRTFPCGGISGRYVNIILPGKEKYLTLCEVEVQASTFQAGMDSIIQNALFFPLILIVSPSENLASGGIAVHSSQYDSHGAASNAIDRKRNPLYHAGSCSHTEAETNPWWRVDLLDTYQVTFVTITNRGNCCLHRINGAEIRIGNSLENNGTTNPLCAVISEMREGQPMDIPCNIVSLHVTIVLPGREKYLALCEVEVHIGKKAE
;
A
#
# COMPACT_ATOMS: atom_id res chain seq x y z
N MET A 1 -57.88 9.72 52.70
CA MET A 1 -58.25 11.15 52.66
C MET A 1 -57.91 11.67 51.27
N LYS A 2 -58.75 12.57 50.72
CA LYS A 2 -58.47 13.53 49.63
C LYS A 2 -57.63 13.03 48.43
N GLU A 3 -58.26 12.73 47.28
CA GLU A 3 -58.68 13.67 46.23
C GLU A 3 -57.54 14.00 45.23
N VAL A 4 -57.72 14.28 43.92
CA VAL A 4 -58.67 13.81 42.86
C VAL A 4 -58.39 14.66 41.59
N ILE A 5 -58.23 14.03 40.41
CA ILE A 5 -58.53 14.62 39.05
C ILE A 5 -57.63 15.81 38.56
N ILE A 6 -57.27 16.02 37.27
CA ILE A 6 -57.62 15.38 35.97
C ILE A 6 -56.44 15.37 34.95
N LEU A 7 -56.72 14.80 33.76
CA LEU A 7 -55.96 14.74 32.49
C LEU A 7 -55.67 16.15 31.87
N SER A 8 -55.03 16.38 30.71
CA SER A 8 -54.83 15.61 29.46
C SER A 8 -53.59 16.14 28.68
N LEU A 9 -52.69 15.34 28.07
CA LEU A 9 -52.81 14.36 26.97
C LEU A 9 -52.73 15.00 25.56
N LEU A 10 -51.52 15.04 24.95
CA LEU A 10 -51.19 14.81 23.50
C LEU A 10 -49.75 15.27 23.17
N GLY A 11 -49.05 14.57 22.26
CA GLY A 11 -47.72 14.99 21.76
C GLY A 11 -46.66 13.87 21.72
N ILE A 12 -46.80 12.89 20.83
CA ILE A 12 -45.79 11.83 20.62
C ILE A 12 -44.74 12.30 19.61
N LEU A 13 -43.45 12.27 19.98
CA LEU A 13 -42.31 11.82 19.14
C LEU A 13 -40.97 12.01 19.89
N GLY A 14 -39.97 11.21 19.55
CA GLY A 14 -38.57 11.46 19.96
C GLY A 14 -38.05 10.72 21.19
N MET A 15 -38.10 9.38 21.21
CA MET A 15 -37.03 8.65 21.91
C MET A 15 -35.69 9.01 21.25
N GLY A 16 -34.81 9.68 21.99
CA GLY A 16 -33.50 10.10 21.50
C GLY A 16 -32.65 8.88 21.14
N ARG A 17 -32.59 8.54 19.84
CA ARG A 17 -31.62 7.58 19.32
C ARG A 17 -30.22 8.10 19.64
N CYS A 18 -29.46 7.38 20.46
CA CYS A 18 -28.02 7.60 20.55
C CYS A 18 -27.41 7.13 19.22
N SER A 19 -27.27 8.05 18.26
CA SER A 19 -26.74 7.71 16.94
C SER A 19 -25.30 7.27 17.08
N LYS A 20 -25.01 6.05 16.63
CA LYS A 20 -23.66 5.74 16.16
C LYS A 20 -23.42 6.50 14.85
N ASP A 21 -22.14 6.68 14.53
CA ASP A 21 -21.64 7.07 13.21
C ASP A 21 -22.17 8.42 12.68
N GLY A 22 -22.24 9.42 13.56
CA GLY A 22 -22.19 10.83 13.17
C GLY A 22 -20.73 11.31 13.12
N LEU A 23 -20.34 11.95 12.01
CA LEU A 23 -19.09 12.73 11.96
C LEU A 23 -19.19 13.93 12.93
N VAL A 24 -18.09 14.22 13.62
CA VAL A 24 -18.02 15.29 14.63
C VAL A 24 -16.90 16.26 14.26
N ASN A 25 -17.15 17.57 14.38
CA ASN A 25 -16.09 18.58 14.35
C ASN A 25 -15.18 18.40 15.58
N VAL A 26 -13.99 17.82 15.38
CA VAL A 26 -13.02 17.54 16.44
C VAL A 26 -12.14 18.75 16.78
N ALA A 27 -12.09 19.76 15.90
CA ALA A 27 -11.26 20.96 16.07
C ALA A 27 -11.65 21.78 17.32
N LEU A 28 -12.94 21.79 17.66
CA LEU A 28 -13.51 22.44 18.86
C LEU A 28 -12.89 21.97 20.20
N ARG A 29 -12.19 20.83 20.20
CA ARG A 29 -11.51 20.26 21.39
C ARG A 29 -9.98 20.37 21.32
N GLY A 30 -9.47 20.89 20.21
CA GLY A 30 -8.04 21.03 19.96
C GLY A 30 -7.42 22.26 20.64
N LYS A 31 -6.16 22.54 20.28
CA LYS A 31 -5.48 23.79 20.60
C LYS A 31 -4.95 24.41 19.32
N ALA A 32 -5.47 25.57 18.95
CA ALA A 32 -4.98 26.31 17.80
C ALA A 32 -3.73 27.15 18.13
N ALA A 33 -2.86 27.30 17.13
CA ALA A 33 -1.68 28.15 17.09
C ALA A 33 -1.54 28.75 15.68
N GLN A 34 -0.74 29.81 15.54
CA GLN A 34 -0.44 30.42 14.25
C GLN A 34 0.92 31.13 14.31
N SER A 35 1.56 31.27 13.16
CA SER A 35 2.84 31.96 12.90
C SER A 35 3.00 33.27 13.69
N SER A 36 2.07 34.21 13.53
CA SER A 36 2.04 35.48 14.27
C SER A 36 0.60 35.93 14.56
N THR A 37 0.36 36.86 15.49
CA THR A 37 -1.00 37.36 15.79
C THR A 37 -1.13 38.85 15.49
N TYR A 38 -2.06 39.22 14.61
CA TYR A 38 -2.44 40.61 14.40
C TYR A 38 -3.54 41.03 15.37
N TYR A 39 -3.27 42.10 16.14
CA TYR A 39 -4.21 42.70 17.09
C TYR A 39 -4.89 41.65 17.99
N LYS A 40 -6.21 41.50 17.92
CA LYS A 40 -6.99 40.53 18.71
C LYS A 40 -7.19 39.17 18.02
N GLY A 41 -6.78 39.01 16.76
CA GLY A 41 -7.04 37.86 15.88
C GLY A 41 -6.31 36.56 16.26
N THR A 42 -6.47 36.11 17.51
CA THR A 42 -5.79 34.92 18.05
C THR A 42 -6.27 33.62 17.39
N ALA A 43 -5.36 32.66 17.25
CA ALA A 43 -5.60 31.38 16.57
C ALA A 43 -6.82 30.59 17.06
N LYS A 44 -7.14 30.67 18.37
CA LYS A 44 -8.27 29.94 18.97
C LYS A 44 -9.62 30.26 18.30
N ARG A 45 -9.79 31.48 17.78
CA ARG A 45 -11.07 31.95 17.24
C ARG A 45 -11.60 31.06 16.12
N ALA A 46 -10.71 30.64 15.21
CA ALA A 46 -11.05 29.74 14.11
C ALA A 46 -11.33 28.27 14.54
N ILE A 47 -11.54 27.98 15.82
CA ILE A 47 -12.08 26.72 16.36
C ILE A 47 -13.02 26.98 17.55
N ASP A 48 -13.65 28.15 17.63
CA ASP A 48 -14.58 28.48 18.72
C ASP A 48 -16.03 28.08 18.42
N GLY A 49 -16.32 27.62 17.19
CA GLY A 49 -17.62 27.14 16.75
C GLY A 49 -18.57 28.22 16.24
N ILE A 50 -18.10 29.46 16.11
CA ILE A 50 -18.91 30.61 15.69
C ILE A 50 -18.43 31.11 14.32
N ARG A 51 -19.16 30.75 13.26
CA ARG A 51 -18.86 31.15 11.86
C ARG A 51 -19.13 32.64 11.56
N ASN A 52 -18.92 33.56 12.50
CA ASN A 52 -19.09 35.00 12.26
C ASN A 52 -17.92 35.50 11.40
N THR A 53 -18.24 35.97 10.20
CA THR A 53 -17.25 36.29 9.16
C THR A 53 -16.77 37.73 9.16
N THR A 54 -17.42 38.61 9.94
CA THR A 54 -16.98 39.97 10.26
C THR A 54 -15.80 39.92 11.22
N TYR A 55 -14.64 40.48 10.86
CA TYR A 55 -13.45 40.45 11.72
C TYR A 55 -13.65 41.11 13.10
N GLU A 56 -14.45 42.20 13.16
CA GLU A 56 -14.73 42.93 14.39
C GLU A 56 -15.68 42.20 15.36
N ASP A 57 -16.40 41.15 14.91
CA ASP A 57 -17.23 40.29 15.78
C ASP A 57 -16.39 39.41 16.70
N ASN A 58 -15.06 39.39 16.50
CA ASN A 58 -14.08 38.66 17.30
C ASN A 58 -14.03 37.12 17.09
N SER A 59 -14.67 36.57 16.05
CA SER A 59 -14.58 35.14 15.66
C SER A 59 -13.49 34.78 14.64
N CYS A 60 -12.83 35.74 14.01
CA CYS A 60 -11.76 35.43 13.05
C CYS A 60 -10.35 35.49 13.66
N SER A 61 -9.51 34.49 13.35
CA SER A 61 -8.05 34.53 13.52
C SER A 61 -7.41 35.38 12.41
N HIS A 62 -6.24 35.98 12.66
CA HIS A 62 -5.54 36.85 11.70
C HIS A 62 -4.04 36.93 12.01
N THR A 63 -3.18 36.65 11.04
CA THR A 63 -1.71 36.80 11.16
C THR A 63 -1.26 38.24 10.90
N LEU A 64 -0.02 38.58 11.25
CA LEU A 64 0.65 39.75 10.68
C LEU A 64 0.85 39.55 9.17
N GLY A 65 1.24 40.63 8.48
CA GLY A 65 1.77 40.53 7.12
C GLY A 65 3.18 39.97 7.16
N GLU A 66 3.36 38.74 6.71
CA GLU A 66 4.63 38.01 6.84
C GLU A 66 4.88 37.05 5.67
N THR A 67 6.06 36.43 5.62
CA THR A 67 6.37 35.44 4.58
C THR A 67 5.92 34.06 5.05
N ASN A 68 5.14 33.35 4.22
CA ASN A 68 4.62 32.01 4.47
C ASN A 68 3.82 31.85 5.80
N PRO A 69 2.81 32.70 6.09
CA PRO A 69 1.99 32.55 7.29
C PRO A 69 1.25 31.21 7.34
N TRP A 70 1.14 30.67 8.55
CA TRP A 70 0.44 29.43 8.86
C TRP A 70 -0.46 29.55 10.09
N TRP A 71 -1.50 28.74 10.11
CA TRP A 71 -2.37 28.44 11.24
C TRP A 71 -2.45 26.91 11.41
N ARG A 72 -2.53 26.41 12.65
CA ARG A 72 -2.56 24.97 12.98
C ARG A 72 -3.49 24.71 14.13
N VAL A 73 -4.27 23.61 14.08
CA VAL A 73 -4.90 23.01 15.26
C VAL A 73 -4.23 21.68 15.63
N ASP A 74 -3.85 21.56 16.90
CA ASP A 74 -3.50 20.29 17.56
C ASP A 74 -4.79 19.61 18.05
N LEU A 75 -5.15 18.46 17.47
CA LEU A 75 -6.33 17.66 17.82
C LEU A 75 -6.13 16.77 19.07
N ARG A 76 -4.98 16.89 19.74
CA ARG A 76 -4.57 16.18 20.98
C ARG A 76 -4.28 14.67 20.84
N LYS A 77 -4.65 14.08 19.71
CA LYS A 77 -4.35 12.70 19.30
C LYS A 77 -4.56 12.57 17.79
N THR A 78 -4.10 11.47 17.20
CA THR A 78 -4.36 11.16 15.78
C THR A 78 -5.85 10.91 15.51
N TYR A 79 -6.32 11.44 14.39
CA TYR A 79 -7.68 11.27 13.86
C TYR A 79 -7.59 10.90 12.37
N GLN A 80 -8.56 10.11 11.88
CA GLN A 80 -8.81 9.93 10.44
C GLN A 80 -9.74 11.06 9.97
N VAL A 81 -9.18 12.08 9.31
CA VAL A 81 -9.91 13.27 8.89
C VAL A 81 -10.62 13.02 7.56
N THR A 82 -11.95 13.00 7.59
CA THR A 82 -12.76 12.78 6.38
C THR A 82 -12.91 14.07 5.57
N SER A 83 -13.05 15.22 6.23
CA SER A 83 -13.18 16.52 5.57
C SER A 83 -12.84 17.69 6.50
N VAL A 84 -12.46 18.82 5.89
CA VAL A 84 -12.20 20.09 6.58
C VAL A 84 -13.06 21.18 5.95
N THR A 85 -13.81 21.92 6.76
CA THR A 85 -14.59 23.08 6.33
C THR A 85 -13.88 24.36 6.76
N ILE A 86 -13.58 25.24 5.81
CA ILE A 86 -12.99 26.55 6.07
C ILE A 86 -14.05 27.63 5.84
N THR A 87 -14.22 28.54 6.79
CA THR A 87 -15.05 29.75 6.63
C THR A 87 -14.17 30.97 6.45
N ASN A 88 -14.35 31.66 5.32
CA ASN A 88 -13.58 32.84 4.95
C ASN A 88 -14.22 34.14 5.49
N ARG A 89 -13.44 35.22 5.52
CA ARG A 89 -13.84 36.55 5.99
C ARG A 89 -14.82 37.23 5.01
N ASP A 90 -15.66 38.10 5.53
CA ASP A 90 -16.61 38.96 4.78
C ASP A 90 -15.95 40.00 3.85
N THR A 91 -14.69 40.33 4.14
CA THR A 91 -13.92 41.42 3.53
C THR A 91 -12.48 40.98 3.36
N LEU A 92 -11.84 41.36 2.25
CA LEU A 92 -10.47 40.93 1.89
C LEU A 92 -10.33 39.40 1.77
N ALA A 93 -11.39 38.75 1.27
CA ALA A 93 -11.52 37.30 1.16
C ALA A 93 -10.50 36.66 0.21
N GLU A 94 -10.05 37.43 -0.80
CA GLU A 94 -9.04 37.03 -1.78
C GLU A 94 -7.68 36.70 -1.17
N ARG A 95 -7.40 37.17 0.06
CA ARG A 95 -6.17 36.85 0.81
C ARG A 95 -5.99 35.37 1.14
N LEU A 96 -7.07 34.58 1.13
CA LEU A 96 -7.02 33.15 1.39
C LEU A 96 -6.71 32.32 0.12
N ASN A 97 -6.75 32.94 -1.06
CA ASN A 97 -6.50 32.26 -2.33
C ASN A 97 -5.06 31.74 -2.39
N GLY A 98 -4.88 30.46 -2.72
CA GLY A 98 -3.58 29.78 -2.75
C GLY A 98 -3.14 29.19 -1.40
N ALA A 99 -3.97 29.23 -0.35
CA ALA A 99 -3.68 28.54 0.90
C ALA A 99 -3.84 27.02 0.77
N GLU A 100 -2.94 26.25 1.38
CA GLU A 100 -2.94 24.78 1.40
C GLU A 100 -3.50 24.26 2.74
N ILE A 101 -4.47 23.33 2.69
CA ILE A 101 -4.86 22.54 3.87
C ILE A 101 -3.94 21.33 3.96
N ARG A 102 -3.27 21.13 5.09
CA ARG A 102 -2.26 20.07 5.30
C ARG A 102 -2.56 19.28 6.57
N ILE A 103 -2.38 17.95 6.54
CA ILE A 103 -2.80 17.01 7.60
C ILE A 103 -1.72 15.97 7.86
N GLY A 104 -1.36 15.76 9.13
CA GLY A 104 -0.43 14.71 9.52
C GLY A 104 -0.04 14.70 11.00
N ASN A 105 1.03 13.97 11.32
CA ASN A 105 1.53 13.77 12.69
C ASN A 105 2.86 14.49 12.95
N SER A 106 3.48 15.12 11.96
CA SER A 106 4.73 15.86 12.15
C SER A 106 4.48 17.30 12.61
N LEU A 107 5.39 17.83 13.43
CA LEU A 107 5.51 19.27 13.74
C LEU A 107 6.71 19.92 13.03
N GLU A 108 7.41 19.19 12.17
CA GLU A 108 8.46 19.74 11.31
C GLU A 108 7.92 20.89 10.45
N ASN A 109 8.68 21.99 10.36
CA ASN A 109 8.23 23.23 9.72
C ASN A 109 6.85 23.70 10.23
N ASP A 110 6.63 23.62 11.55
CA ASP A 110 5.35 23.85 12.22
C ASP A 110 4.18 23.00 11.69
N GLY A 111 4.47 21.83 11.13
CA GLY A 111 3.51 20.94 10.49
C GLY A 111 3.15 21.32 9.05
N ASN A 112 3.76 22.36 8.49
CA ASN A 112 3.56 22.77 7.09
C ASN A 112 4.26 21.81 6.09
N SER A 113 5.13 20.91 6.56
CA SER A 113 5.65 19.78 5.77
C SER A 113 4.67 18.60 5.67
N ASN A 114 3.59 18.55 6.45
CA ASN A 114 2.60 17.45 6.35
C ASN A 114 1.87 17.44 4.98
N HIS A 115 1.35 16.28 4.60
CA HIS A 115 0.65 16.03 3.33
C HIS A 115 -0.50 17.03 3.08
N ARG A 116 -0.63 17.50 1.83
CA ARG A 116 -1.70 18.41 1.39
C ARG A 116 -3.01 17.63 1.20
N CYS A 117 -4.07 18.01 1.92
CA CYS A 117 -5.44 17.57 1.62
C CYS A 117 -6.00 18.35 0.43
N ALA A 118 -5.87 19.68 0.43
CA ALA A 118 -6.48 20.54 -0.60
C ALA A 118 -5.69 21.83 -0.82
N LEU A 119 -5.89 22.42 -2.00
CA LEU A 119 -5.53 23.81 -2.31
C LEU A 119 -6.82 24.64 -2.30
N ILE A 120 -6.80 25.78 -1.61
CA ILE A 120 -7.91 26.73 -1.56
C ILE A 120 -7.77 27.72 -2.73
N SER A 121 -8.30 27.35 -3.90
CA SER A 121 -8.23 28.20 -5.10
C SER A 121 -8.91 29.56 -4.89
N SER A 122 -10.12 29.53 -4.31
CA SER A 122 -10.77 30.67 -3.66
C SER A 122 -11.91 30.21 -2.76
N ILE A 123 -12.29 31.05 -1.79
CA ILE A 123 -13.58 30.94 -1.06
C ILE A 123 -14.22 32.32 -1.10
N PRO A 124 -15.47 32.47 -1.60
CA PRO A 124 -16.13 33.77 -1.66
C PRO A 124 -16.27 34.45 -0.30
N ALA A 125 -16.45 35.78 -0.32
CA ALA A 125 -16.59 36.60 0.87
C ALA A 125 -17.70 36.08 1.80
N GLY A 126 -17.34 35.78 3.04
CA GLY A 126 -18.23 35.27 4.07
C GLY A 126 -18.73 33.84 3.90
N CYS A 127 -18.24 33.08 2.90
CA CYS A 127 -18.69 31.70 2.66
C CYS A 127 -17.88 30.66 3.45
N SER A 128 -18.52 29.51 3.70
CA SER A 128 -17.85 28.27 4.10
C SER A 128 -17.66 27.33 2.90
N THR A 129 -16.52 26.67 2.79
CA THR A 129 -16.26 25.62 1.79
C THR A 129 -15.69 24.37 2.46
N THR A 130 -16.25 23.21 2.13
CA THR A 130 -15.83 21.91 2.66
C THR A 130 -14.96 21.16 1.66
N PHE A 131 -13.76 20.82 2.07
CA PHE A 131 -12.78 20.06 1.31
C PHE A 131 -12.76 18.61 1.81
N GLN A 132 -12.80 17.63 0.91
CA GLN A 132 -12.74 16.22 1.28
C GLN A 132 -11.28 15.80 1.47
N CYS A 133 -10.96 15.19 2.61
CA CYS A 133 -9.62 14.71 2.95
C CYS A 133 -9.55 13.18 3.08
N HIS A 134 -10.61 12.47 2.67
CA HIS A 134 -10.61 11.03 2.38
C HIS A 134 -10.07 10.09 3.48
N GLY A 135 -10.07 10.52 4.75
CA GLY A 135 -9.61 9.73 5.89
C GLY A 135 -8.14 9.94 6.28
N MET A 136 -7.46 10.95 5.72
CA MET A 136 -6.06 11.30 6.04
C MET A 136 -5.80 11.30 7.54
N GLN A 137 -4.76 10.58 7.97
CA GLN A 137 -4.43 10.42 9.37
C GLN A 137 -3.54 11.57 9.87
N GLY A 138 -4.00 12.28 10.91
CA GLY A 138 -3.22 13.35 11.53
C GLY A 138 -3.70 13.74 12.93
N GLN A 139 -2.76 14.15 13.78
CA GLN A 139 -3.02 14.94 14.98
C GLN A 139 -3.07 16.44 14.66
N TYR A 140 -2.38 16.88 13.62
CA TYR A 140 -2.29 18.29 13.24
C TYR A 140 -3.01 18.54 11.93
N VAL A 141 -3.83 19.60 11.91
CA VAL A 141 -4.39 20.19 10.69
C VAL A 141 -3.87 21.62 10.57
N ASN A 142 -3.15 21.87 9.50
CA ASN A 142 -2.56 23.16 9.14
C ASN A 142 -3.34 23.81 7.99
N VAL A 143 -3.39 25.13 7.99
CA VAL A 143 -3.67 25.96 6.82
C VAL A 143 -2.44 26.83 6.57
N PHE A 144 -1.83 26.70 5.40
CA PHE A 144 -0.53 27.26 5.07
C PHE A 144 -0.59 28.10 3.79
N LEU A 145 -0.34 29.40 3.87
CA LEU A 145 -0.41 30.30 2.73
C LEU A 145 1.00 30.70 2.29
N ARG A 146 1.44 30.17 1.15
CA ARG A 146 2.77 30.46 0.59
C ARG A 146 2.82 31.86 -0.03
N GLY A 147 3.97 32.53 0.11
CA GLY A 147 4.26 33.81 -0.52
C GLY A 147 4.85 34.85 0.44
N TYR A 148 5.31 35.96 -0.13
CA TYR A 148 5.89 37.10 0.58
C TYR A 148 4.78 38.09 1.01
N MET A 149 4.86 38.60 2.25
CA MET A 149 3.93 39.60 2.81
C MET A 149 2.44 39.22 2.72
N GLN A 150 2.15 37.94 2.97
CA GLN A 150 0.81 37.37 3.00
C GLN A 150 0.12 37.56 4.36
N TYR A 151 -1.20 37.43 4.38
CA TYR A 151 -2.04 37.60 5.57
C TYR A 151 -3.06 36.46 5.68
N LEU A 152 -2.82 35.48 6.56
CA LEU A 152 -3.77 34.40 6.76
C LEU A 152 -4.86 34.83 7.74
N THR A 153 -6.13 34.66 7.34
CA THR A 153 -7.32 34.99 8.14
C THR A 153 -8.33 33.85 8.00
N LEU A 154 -8.84 33.32 9.11
CA LEU A 154 -9.78 32.19 9.12
C LEU A 154 -10.88 32.48 10.16
N CYS A 155 -12.14 32.35 9.78
CA CYS A 155 -13.28 32.68 10.65
C CYS A 155 -13.95 31.45 11.29
N GLU A 156 -13.74 30.25 10.75
CA GLU A 156 -13.90 28.96 11.46
C GLU A 156 -13.22 27.86 10.64
N VAL A 157 -12.63 26.88 11.31
CA VAL A 157 -12.01 25.67 10.73
C VAL A 157 -12.61 24.44 11.41
N GLU A 158 -13.54 23.79 10.73
CA GLU A 158 -14.18 22.57 11.21
C GLU A 158 -13.46 21.35 10.67
N VAL A 159 -13.06 20.41 11.53
CA VAL A 159 -12.37 19.18 11.13
C VAL A 159 -13.28 18.00 11.44
N ASN A 160 -13.89 17.40 10.42
CA ASN A 160 -14.75 16.24 10.56
C ASN A 160 -13.89 14.97 10.52
N ALA A 161 -13.94 14.17 11.57
CA ALA A 161 -13.03 13.02 11.70
C ALA A 161 -13.54 11.91 12.62
N HIS A 162 -13.00 10.70 12.42
CA HIS A 162 -13.11 9.58 13.35
C HIS A 162 -11.83 9.44 14.19
N PRO A 163 -11.90 9.08 15.48
CA PRO A 163 -10.70 8.80 16.27
C PRO A 163 -9.87 7.69 15.61
N ALA A 164 -8.56 7.90 15.46
CA ALA A 164 -7.69 6.80 15.06
C ALA A 164 -7.69 5.70 16.16
N PRO A 165 -7.47 4.42 15.81
CA PRO A 165 -7.28 3.36 16.78
C PRO A 165 -6.18 3.74 17.78
N ILE A 166 -6.44 3.52 19.08
CA ILE A 166 -5.49 3.91 20.14
C ILE A 166 -4.40 2.85 20.22
N GLU A 167 -3.19 3.18 19.78
CA GLU A 167 -2.00 2.39 20.06
C GLU A 167 -1.66 2.43 21.55
N VAL A 168 -1.32 1.26 22.11
CA VAL A 168 -0.88 1.11 23.51
C VAL A 168 0.49 0.44 23.51
N GLY A 169 1.54 1.26 23.52
CA GLY A 169 2.90 0.82 23.82
C GLY A 169 3.24 0.89 25.32
N PRO A 170 4.50 0.63 25.73
CA PRO A 170 5.63 0.20 24.90
C PRO A 170 6.45 -0.98 25.46
N THR A 171 7.04 -1.79 24.57
CA THR A 171 8.29 -2.54 24.81
C THR A 171 9.00 -2.75 23.47
N GLN A 172 10.34 -2.78 23.46
CA GLN A 172 11.15 -2.88 22.23
C GLN A 172 10.82 -4.10 21.37
N ALA A 173 10.55 -3.85 20.09
CA ALA A 173 10.68 -4.79 18.97
C ALA A 173 11.05 -3.98 17.71
N SER A 174 11.63 -4.63 16.71
CA SER A 174 12.19 -3.99 15.51
C SER A 174 11.13 -3.53 14.51
N GLU A 175 11.59 -2.73 13.55
CA GLU A 175 10.89 -2.36 12.33
C GLU A 175 10.30 -3.57 11.59
N LEU A 176 9.13 -3.38 10.97
CA LEU A 176 8.88 -3.88 9.61
C LEU A 176 7.85 -2.98 8.92
N SER A 177 8.19 -2.47 7.74
CA SER A 177 7.38 -1.54 6.96
C SER A 177 6.31 -2.24 6.11
N LEU A 178 5.37 -1.43 5.59
CA LEU A 178 4.19 -1.88 4.84
C LEU A 178 4.55 -2.74 3.61
N ILE A 179 3.68 -3.71 3.32
CA ILE A 179 3.58 -4.34 1.99
C ILE A 179 2.62 -3.48 1.15
N VAL A 180 3.03 -3.12 -0.06
CA VAL A 180 2.17 -2.51 -1.08
C VAL A 180 1.45 -3.63 -1.86
N PRO A 181 0.13 -3.56 -2.08
CA PRO A 181 -0.56 -4.56 -2.91
C PRO A 181 -0.18 -4.37 -4.38
N VAL A 182 0.26 -5.46 -5.03
CA VAL A 182 0.41 -5.50 -6.49
C VAL A 182 -0.99 -5.57 -7.12
N THR A 183 -1.30 -4.62 -7.99
CA THR A 183 -2.50 -4.64 -8.83
C THR A 183 -2.11 -4.94 -10.27
N ASP A 184 -2.71 -5.96 -10.87
CA ASP A 184 -2.45 -6.30 -12.28
C ASP A 184 -2.98 -5.18 -13.20
N ASN A 185 -2.07 -4.47 -13.88
CA ASN A 185 -2.41 -3.55 -14.97
C ASN A 185 -2.91 -4.36 -16.18
N VAL A 186 -4.24 -4.51 -16.32
CA VAL A 186 -4.84 -5.30 -17.41
C VAL A 186 -4.81 -4.59 -18.77
N ALA A 187 -4.44 -3.30 -18.82
CA ALA A 187 -4.29 -2.54 -20.05
C ALA A 187 -2.92 -2.73 -20.72
N LEU A 188 -1.91 -3.21 -19.98
CA LEU A 188 -0.54 -3.43 -20.47
C LEU A 188 -0.52 -4.20 -21.81
N LYS A 189 0.02 -3.54 -22.83
CA LYS A 189 0.20 -4.04 -24.21
C LYS A 189 -1.10 -4.52 -24.87
N LYS A 190 -2.26 -3.99 -24.45
CA LYS A 190 -3.55 -4.20 -25.11
C LYS A 190 -3.72 -3.32 -26.35
N THR A 191 -4.73 -3.63 -27.16
CA THR A 191 -5.02 -2.90 -28.39
C THR A 191 -5.67 -1.54 -28.07
N THR A 192 -5.00 -0.47 -28.47
CA THR A 192 -5.48 0.91 -28.30
C THR A 192 -5.96 1.52 -29.61
N ASN A 193 -6.68 2.63 -29.53
CA ASN A 193 -6.95 3.53 -30.65
C ASN A 193 -7.16 4.97 -30.15
N GLN A 194 -7.04 5.97 -31.02
CA GLN A 194 -7.22 7.38 -30.70
C GLN A 194 -7.90 8.14 -31.85
N SER A 195 -8.52 9.29 -31.55
CA SER A 195 -9.27 10.11 -32.52
C SER A 195 -8.44 10.50 -33.75
N SER A 196 -7.19 10.89 -33.52
CA SER A 196 -6.20 11.17 -34.54
C SER A 196 -4.79 10.95 -33.97
N GLN A 197 -3.79 10.86 -34.84
CA GLN A 197 -2.38 10.73 -34.45
C GLN A 197 -1.58 11.95 -34.92
N TYR A 198 -0.87 12.62 -34.01
CA TYR A 198 -0.10 13.82 -34.34
C TYR A 198 1.15 13.53 -35.20
N SER A 199 1.93 12.52 -34.80
CA SER A 199 3.22 12.18 -35.40
C SER A 199 3.46 10.66 -35.35
N TYR A 200 4.49 10.15 -36.02
CA TYR A 200 4.89 8.74 -35.90
C TYR A 200 5.26 8.33 -34.45
N THR A 201 5.72 9.26 -33.60
CA THR A 201 6.07 8.98 -32.21
C THR A 201 4.91 9.12 -31.22
N GLY A 202 3.80 9.76 -31.59
CA GLY A 202 2.61 9.95 -30.74
C GLY A 202 1.54 8.86 -30.92
N ARG A 203 1.91 7.59 -30.94
CA ARG A 203 0.98 6.47 -31.17
C ARG A 203 0.14 6.18 -29.93
N SER A 204 -1.08 5.67 -30.12
CA SER A 204 -1.97 5.31 -29.01
C SER A 204 -1.44 4.17 -28.14
N ASP A 205 -0.66 3.24 -28.71
CA ASP A 205 -0.16 2.04 -28.00
C ASP A 205 1.02 2.32 -27.07
N ASN A 206 1.62 3.51 -27.16
CA ASN A 206 2.63 3.95 -26.21
C ASN A 206 2.05 4.08 -24.79
N ALA A 207 0.80 4.58 -24.66
CA ALA A 207 0.14 4.80 -23.37
C ALA A 207 -0.31 3.51 -22.64
N VAL A 208 0.15 2.34 -23.08
CA VAL A 208 0.04 1.04 -22.39
C VAL A 208 1.31 0.20 -22.60
N ASP A 209 2.45 0.83 -22.94
CA ASP A 209 3.70 0.10 -23.22
C ASP A 209 4.37 -0.42 -21.93
N GLY A 210 3.99 0.16 -20.78
CA GLY A 210 4.50 -0.13 -19.44
C GLY A 210 5.56 0.85 -18.93
N SER A 211 5.78 1.98 -19.61
CA SER A 211 6.79 2.99 -19.28
C SER A 211 6.16 4.36 -19.01
N ARG A 212 6.22 4.81 -17.75
CA ARG A 212 5.71 6.11 -17.29
C ARG A 212 6.61 7.31 -17.67
N LEU A 213 7.41 7.22 -18.73
CA LEU A 213 8.28 8.33 -19.16
C LEU A 213 7.43 9.48 -19.71
N SER A 214 7.45 10.62 -19.01
CA SER A 214 6.57 11.77 -19.20
C SER A 214 7.00 12.75 -20.29
N MET A 215 8.22 12.57 -20.84
CA MET A 215 8.78 13.40 -21.92
C MET A 215 8.30 12.95 -23.29
N TYR A 216 7.80 13.87 -24.12
CA TYR A 216 7.40 13.59 -25.49
C TYR A 216 8.54 13.01 -26.35
N ASN A 217 9.78 13.41 -26.06
CA ASN A 217 10.97 12.97 -26.80
C ASN A 217 11.40 11.52 -26.49
N ASP A 218 10.95 10.95 -25.37
CA ASP A 218 11.24 9.56 -24.97
C ASP A 218 10.37 8.54 -25.73
N LYS A 219 9.28 9.02 -26.35
CA LYS A 219 8.36 8.27 -27.24
C LYS A 219 7.42 7.28 -26.54
N SER A 220 7.35 7.26 -25.20
CA SER A 220 6.28 6.57 -24.44
C SER A 220 4.95 7.34 -24.41
N CYS A 221 4.90 8.60 -24.87
CA CYS A 221 3.65 9.36 -24.90
C CYS A 221 2.83 9.15 -26.18
N SER A 222 1.54 8.84 -26.03
CA SER A 222 0.53 8.99 -27.09
C SER A 222 0.19 10.48 -27.29
N ARG A 223 -0.20 10.88 -28.52
CA ARG A 223 -0.59 12.28 -28.80
C ARG A 223 -1.52 12.44 -30.01
N THR A 224 -2.69 13.01 -29.78
CA THR A 224 -3.63 13.39 -30.86
C THR A 224 -3.23 14.70 -31.53
N LYS A 225 -3.79 14.98 -32.71
CA LYS A 225 -3.76 16.32 -33.30
C LYS A 225 -4.60 17.28 -32.45
N SER A 226 -4.41 18.58 -32.64
CA SER A 226 -5.38 19.58 -32.17
C SER A 226 -6.65 19.47 -33.00
N GLU A 227 -7.76 19.15 -32.35
CA GLU A 227 -9.06 18.89 -32.96
C GLU A 227 -10.21 19.24 -31.99
N VAL A 228 -11.43 18.80 -32.32
CA VAL A 228 -12.60 18.97 -31.44
C VAL A 228 -12.89 17.63 -30.79
N ASN A 229 -13.02 17.62 -29.45
CA ASN A 229 -13.32 16.45 -28.64
C ASN A 229 -12.41 15.22 -28.88
N PRO A 230 -11.06 15.36 -28.83
CA PRO A 230 -10.14 14.24 -28.99
C PRO A 230 -10.35 13.15 -27.92
N TRP A 231 -10.02 11.91 -28.27
CA TRP A 231 -10.18 10.76 -27.39
C TRP A 231 -9.10 9.70 -27.61
N TRP A 232 -8.86 8.92 -26.57
CA TRP A 232 -8.03 7.72 -26.57
C TRP A 232 -8.82 6.57 -25.93
N ARG A 233 -8.61 5.34 -26.38
CA ARG A 233 -9.29 4.14 -25.86
C ARG A 233 -8.38 2.93 -25.87
N VAL A 234 -8.45 2.11 -24.82
CA VAL A 234 -7.94 0.72 -24.81
C VAL A 234 -9.09 -0.28 -24.86
N ASP A 235 -8.91 -1.36 -25.62
CA ASP A 235 -9.75 -2.56 -25.62
C ASP A 235 -9.11 -3.64 -24.75
N LEU A 236 -9.69 -3.91 -23.59
CA LEU A 236 -9.23 -4.91 -22.62
C LEU A 236 -9.53 -6.36 -23.06
N GLN A 237 -10.10 -6.54 -24.26
CA GLN A 237 -10.45 -7.82 -24.92
C GLN A 237 -11.66 -8.54 -24.30
N ARG A 238 -11.86 -8.42 -22.97
CA ARG A 238 -13.05 -8.87 -22.23
C ARG A 238 -13.50 -7.81 -21.22
N THR A 239 -14.72 -7.96 -20.69
CA THR A 239 -15.25 -7.10 -19.62
C THR A 239 -14.51 -7.34 -18.31
N TYR A 240 -14.02 -6.27 -17.68
CA TYR A 240 -13.45 -6.29 -16.34
C TYR A 240 -14.27 -5.43 -15.37
N ASN A 241 -14.20 -5.75 -14.08
CA ASN A 241 -14.63 -4.89 -12.99
C ASN A 241 -13.44 -3.98 -12.63
N VAL A 242 -13.50 -2.68 -12.98
CA VAL A 242 -12.36 -1.77 -12.85
C VAL A 242 -12.41 -1.04 -11.51
N THR A 243 -11.44 -1.33 -10.64
CA THR A 243 -11.35 -0.74 -9.30
C THR A 243 -10.69 0.63 -9.33
N SER A 244 -9.61 0.79 -10.09
CA SER A 244 -8.95 2.08 -10.29
C SER A 244 -8.25 2.19 -11.65
N ILE A 245 -8.03 3.42 -12.10
CA ILE A 245 -7.24 3.72 -13.30
C ILE A 245 -6.12 4.68 -12.87
N THR A 246 -4.87 4.35 -13.18
CA THR A 246 -3.73 5.26 -13.03
C THR A 246 -3.43 5.90 -14.38
N VAL A 247 -3.32 7.22 -14.42
CA VAL A 247 -2.89 7.97 -15.60
C VAL A 247 -1.55 8.65 -15.31
N THR A 248 -0.65 8.62 -16.28
CA THR A 248 0.56 9.46 -16.34
C THR A 248 0.41 10.46 -17.50
N ASN A 249 0.50 11.74 -17.20
CA ASN A 249 0.40 12.84 -18.17
C ASN A 249 1.77 13.18 -18.80
N ILE A 250 1.73 14.00 -19.86
CA ILE A 250 2.91 14.61 -20.49
C ILE A 250 3.49 15.75 -19.62
N GLU A 251 4.81 15.95 -19.64
CA GLU A 251 5.50 16.98 -18.83
C GLU A 251 5.98 18.17 -19.65
N ASP A 252 6.61 17.91 -20.80
CA ASP A 252 7.36 18.91 -21.57
C ASP A 252 6.52 19.70 -22.59
N VAL A 253 5.26 19.32 -22.81
CA VAL A 253 4.37 19.95 -23.80
C VAL A 253 2.95 20.15 -23.26
N ASP A 254 2.69 21.35 -22.74
CA ASP A 254 1.38 21.84 -22.28
C ASP A 254 0.64 20.90 -21.30
N PRO A 255 1.22 20.54 -20.13
CA PRO A 255 0.64 19.54 -19.20
C PRO A 255 -0.81 19.84 -18.79
N GLU A 256 -1.16 21.12 -18.61
CA GLU A 256 -2.52 21.58 -18.25
C GLU A 256 -3.58 21.27 -19.34
N MET A 257 -3.20 20.88 -20.55
CA MET A 257 -4.16 20.60 -21.64
C MET A 257 -5.09 19.41 -21.36
N ILE A 258 -4.70 18.47 -20.50
CA ILE A 258 -5.56 17.35 -20.07
C ILE A 258 -6.71 17.80 -19.17
N ASP A 259 -6.67 19.01 -18.60
CA ASP A 259 -7.69 19.51 -17.69
C ASP A 259 -9.05 19.59 -18.38
N GLY A 260 -10.05 18.97 -17.74
CA GLY A 260 -11.39 18.72 -18.28
C GLY A 260 -11.58 17.34 -18.90
N ALA A 261 -10.57 16.46 -18.94
CA ALA A 261 -10.72 15.11 -19.47
C ALA A 261 -11.64 14.22 -18.61
N GLU A 262 -12.51 13.47 -19.26
CA GLU A 262 -13.46 12.51 -18.69
C GLU A 262 -12.96 11.07 -18.92
N ILE A 263 -12.96 10.25 -17.87
CA ILE A 263 -12.60 8.82 -17.95
C ILE A 263 -13.87 7.98 -17.93
N HIS A 264 -14.19 7.31 -19.04
CA HIS A 264 -15.39 6.47 -19.18
C HIS A 264 -15.03 4.98 -19.26
N ILE A 265 -15.87 4.13 -18.67
CA ILE A 265 -15.65 2.69 -18.59
C ILE A 265 -16.95 1.96 -18.94
N GLY A 266 -16.90 1.03 -19.91
CA GLY A 266 -18.08 0.23 -20.24
C GLY A 266 -17.91 -0.70 -21.44
N ASN A 267 -19.03 -1.16 -21.98
CA ASN A 267 -19.10 -2.17 -23.04
C ASN A 267 -19.63 -1.62 -24.38
N SER A 268 -20.05 -0.35 -24.43
CA SER A 268 -20.54 0.28 -25.64
C SER A 268 -19.41 0.89 -26.47
N LEU A 269 -19.52 0.81 -27.79
CA LEU A 269 -18.71 1.57 -28.76
C LEU A 269 -19.47 2.75 -29.38
N GLN A 270 -20.70 3.04 -28.92
CA GLN A 270 -21.42 4.25 -29.31
C GLN A 270 -20.60 5.49 -28.92
N ASN A 271 -20.54 6.49 -29.81
CA ASN A 271 -19.64 7.64 -29.68
C ASN A 271 -18.18 7.24 -29.37
N ASN A 272 -17.68 6.20 -30.04
CA ASN A 272 -16.35 5.58 -29.80
C ASN A 272 -16.11 5.04 -28.38
N GLY A 273 -17.15 4.94 -27.55
CA GLY A 273 -17.05 4.60 -26.12
C GLY A 273 -17.08 5.80 -25.17
N ASN A 274 -17.06 7.03 -25.69
CA ASN A 274 -17.15 8.29 -24.92
C ASN A 274 -18.58 8.57 -24.39
N SER A 275 -19.43 7.56 -24.33
CA SER A 275 -20.78 7.61 -23.76
C SER A 275 -21.06 6.40 -22.86
N ASN A 276 -20.01 5.69 -22.45
CA ASN A 276 -20.06 4.75 -21.33
C ASN A 276 -20.12 5.52 -19.99
N PRO A 277 -20.50 4.85 -18.88
CA PRO A 277 -20.45 5.42 -17.53
C PRO A 277 -19.12 6.11 -17.19
N LEU A 278 -19.23 7.29 -16.60
CA LEU A 278 -18.10 8.11 -16.14
C LEU A 278 -17.54 7.53 -14.82
N CYS A 279 -16.23 7.24 -14.79
CA CYS A 279 -15.49 6.98 -13.55
C CYS A 279 -15.08 8.29 -12.86
N ALA A 280 -14.39 9.18 -13.59
CA ALA A 280 -13.77 10.37 -13.01
C ALA A 280 -13.60 11.49 -14.05
N VAL A 281 -13.43 12.72 -13.56
CA VAL A 281 -13.02 13.88 -14.36
C VAL A 281 -11.67 14.36 -13.86
N ILE A 282 -10.71 14.54 -14.76
CA ILE A 282 -9.40 15.13 -14.53
C ILE A 282 -9.59 16.65 -14.45
N SER A 283 -9.78 17.16 -13.23
CA SER A 283 -10.16 18.56 -12.97
C SER A 283 -8.98 19.51 -12.80
N SER A 284 -7.80 18.98 -12.44
CA SER A 284 -6.50 19.64 -12.54
C SER A 284 -5.40 18.59 -12.47
N TYR A 285 -4.46 18.59 -13.43
CA TYR A 285 -3.34 17.66 -13.47
C TYR A 285 -1.99 18.39 -13.26
N PRO A 286 -1.37 18.31 -12.07
CA PRO A 286 -0.01 18.79 -11.87
C PRO A 286 0.99 17.98 -12.70
N ALA A 287 1.85 18.65 -13.46
CA ALA A 287 3.04 18.00 -14.02
C ALA A 287 3.87 17.36 -12.88
N TRP A 288 4.62 16.29 -13.18
CA TRP A 288 5.43 15.53 -12.21
C TRP A 288 4.65 14.69 -11.18
N GLU A 289 3.34 14.52 -11.36
CA GLU A 289 2.52 13.58 -10.57
C GLU A 289 1.94 12.44 -11.45
N VAL A 290 1.71 11.27 -10.84
CA VAL A 290 1.01 10.11 -11.43
C VAL A 290 -0.30 9.94 -10.66
N MET A 291 -1.45 10.04 -11.33
CA MET A 291 -2.76 10.12 -10.67
C MET A 291 -3.58 8.84 -10.79
N THR A 292 -3.97 8.24 -9.65
CA THR A 292 -4.85 7.07 -9.58
C THR A 292 -6.27 7.45 -9.19
N PHE A 293 -7.21 7.28 -10.12
CA PHE A 293 -8.64 7.53 -9.96
C PHE A 293 -9.35 6.25 -9.50
N GLN A 294 -10.17 6.35 -8.44
CA GLN A 294 -10.92 5.20 -7.91
C GLN A 294 -12.26 5.05 -8.62
N CYS A 295 -12.39 4.01 -9.47
CA CYS A 295 -13.54 3.76 -10.32
C CYS A 295 -14.61 2.86 -9.70
N SER A 296 -14.47 2.49 -8.41
CA SER A 296 -15.50 1.82 -7.60
C SER A 296 -16.06 0.50 -8.17
N GLY A 297 -15.35 -0.14 -9.11
CA GLY A 297 -15.74 -1.41 -9.71
C GLY A 297 -16.66 -1.30 -10.93
N ILE A 298 -16.67 -0.17 -11.66
CA ILE A 298 -17.43 -0.04 -12.91
C ILE A 298 -17.00 -1.12 -13.91
N GLU A 299 -18.00 -1.76 -14.54
CA GLU A 299 -17.77 -2.91 -15.40
C GLU A 299 -17.64 -2.52 -16.89
N GLY A 300 -16.50 -2.82 -17.51
CA GLY A 300 -16.25 -2.48 -18.90
C GLY A 300 -15.14 -3.27 -19.57
N ARG A 301 -15.29 -3.49 -20.88
CA ARG A 301 -14.25 -3.95 -21.80
C ARG A 301 -13.44 -2.79 -22.39
N TYR A 302 -14.05 -1.62 -22.49
CA TYR A 302 -13.42 -0.42 -23.02
C TYR A 302 -13.21 0.61 -21.91
N VAL A 303 -12.00 1.16 -21.87
CA VAL A 303 -11.65 2.34 -21.08
C VAL A 303 -11.32 3.46 -22.06
N ASN A 304 -12.07 4.55 -21.98
CA ASN A 304 -11.95 5.74 -22.80
C ASN A 304 -11.48 6.92 -21.97
N VAL A 305 -10.50 7.68 -22.48
CA VAL A 305 -10.18 9.03 -21.99
C VAL A 305 -10.66 10.01 -23.06
N PHE A 306 -11.60 10.87 -22.70
CA PHE A 306 -12.31 11.78 -23.59
C PHE A 306 -12.07 13.22 -23.16
N LEU A 307 -11.59 14.10 -24.04
CA LEU A 307 -11.26 15.48 -23.69
C LEU A 307 -12.20 16.46 -24.41
N PRO A 308 -13.34 16.84 -23.81
CA PRO A 308 -14.30 17.74 -24.43
C PRO A 308 -13.73 19.15 -24.65
N GLY A 309 -14.08 19.75 -25.79
CA GLY A 309 -13.70 21.12 -26.14
C GLY A 309 -13.21 21.26 -27.58
N CYS A 310 -13.05 22.51 -28.02
CA CYS A 310 -12.49 22.84 -29.33
C CYS A 310 -10.99 23.15 -29.22
N ASN A 311 -10.23 22.79 -30.26
CA ASN A 311 -8.76 22.96 -30.36
C ASN A 311 -7.95 22.24 -29.25
N LYS A 312 -8.56 21.26 -28.58
CA LYS A 312 -7.88 20.39 -27.61
C LYS A 312 -7.01 19.38 -28.34
N HIS A 313 -5.94 18.93 -27.69
CA HIS A 313 -5.16 17.75 -28.08
C HIS A 313 -4.95 16.89 -26.82
N LEU A 314 -5.11 15.58 -26.94
CA LEU A 314 -4.94 14.65 -25.81
C LEU A 314 -3.55 14.01 -25.90
N SER A 315 -2.84 13.98 -24.77
CA SER A 315 -1.58 13.24 -24.62
C SER A 315 -1.63 12.41 -23.34
N LEU A 316 -1.18 11.17 -23.40
CA LEU A 316 -1.16 10.23 -22.27
C LEU A 316 0.11 9.39 -22.39
N CYS A 317 0.89 9.27 -21.32
CA CYS A 317 2.18 8.58 -21.33
C CYS A 317 2.14 7.18 -20.72
N GLU A 318 1.20 6.90 -19.80
CA GLU A 318 0.81 5.53 -19.44
C GLU A 318 -0.62 5.57 -18.85
N VAL A 319 -1.44 4.56 -19.13
CA VAL A 319 -2.79 4.39 -18.61
C VAL A 319 -2.95 2.96 -18.07
N GLU A 320 -2.76 2.81 -16.77
CA GLU A 320 -2.84 1.53 -16.08
C GLU A 320 -4.28 1.27 -15.63
N VAL A 321 -4.82 0.09 -15.92
CA VAL A 321 -6.18 -0.29 -15.51
C VAL A 321 -6.09 -1.40 -14.47
N ASN A 322 -6.45 -1.09 -13.23
CA ASN A 322 -6.45 -2.03 -12.11
C ASN A 322 -7.87 -2.60 -11.92
N VAL A 323 -7.96 -3.90 -11.66
CA VAL A 323 -9.24 -4.61 -11.65
C VAL A 323 -9.53 -5.31 -10.32
N GLY A 324 -10.81 -5.40 -9.98
CA GLY A 324 -11.31 -6.24 -8.91
C GLY A 324 -11.53 -7.67 -9.39
N SER A 325 -11.23 -8.65 -8.54
CA SER A 325 -11.51 -10.07 -8.82
C SER A 325 -13.01 -10.30 -8.96
N ARG A 326 -13.49 -10.47 -10.19
CA ARG A 326 -14.92 -10.67 -10.51
C ARG A 326 -15.28 -12.17 -10.41
N PRO A 327 -16.34 -12.57 -9.69
CA PRO A 327 -16.71 -13.98 -9.58
C PRO A 327 -17.32 -14.53 -10.88
N GLY A 328 -16.81 -15.67 -11.36
CA GLY A 328 -17.54 -16.61 -12.21
C GLY A 328 -18.13 -16.11 -13.54
N GLU A 329 -17.30 -15.76 -14.52
CA GLU A 329 -17.69 -15.87 -15.94
C GLU A 329 -16.63 -16.64 -16.74
N GLU A 330 -16.88 -17.93 -16.92
CA GLU A 330 -16.12 -18.83 -17.80
C GLU A 330 -16.69 -18.74 -19.22
N GLN A 331 -16.05 -17.94 -20.08
CA GLN A 331 -16.49 -17.81 -21.47
C GLN A 331 -16.09 -19.05 -22.28
N THR A 332 -17.06 -19.94 -22.47
CA THR A 332 -16.98 -21.09 -23.37
C THR A 332 -16.63 -20.64 -24.79
N LEU A 333 -15.40 -20.94 -25.25
CA LEU A 333 -15.11 -20.98 -26.68
C LEU A 333 -15.57 -22.34 -27.25
N TYR A 334 -16.03 -22.30 -28.50
CA TYR A 334 -16.62 -23.45 -29.19
C TYR A 334 -15.59 -24.56 -29.44
N ASP A 335 -15.94 -25.80 -29.09
CA ASP A 335 -15.25 -26.99 -29.60
C ASP A 335 -15.66 -27.29 -31.06
N MET A 336 -14.63 -27.36 -31.90
CA MET A 336 -14.45 -28.16 -33.12
C MET A 336 -15.56 -28.28 -34.19
N ASP A 337 -15.17 -28.00 -35.44
CA ASP A 337 -15.71 -28.67 -36.62
C ASP A 337 -15.45 -30.20 -36.56
N GLU A 338 -16.48 -31.03 -36.80
CA GLU A 338 -16.68 -31.70 -38.09
C GLU A 338 -18.08 -32.37 -38.14
N HIS A 339 -18.52 -32.85 -39.31
CA HIS A 339 -19.86 -33.41 -39.54
C HIS A 339 -19.97 -34.91 -39.20
N LEU A 340 -21.12 -35.37 -38.66
CA LEU A 340 -22.06 -36.30 -39.34
C LEU A 340 -23.05 -37.03 -38.38
N SER A 341 -24.37 -36.83 -38.59
CA SER A 341 -25.49 -37.75 -38.25
C SER A 341 -25.78 -38.07 -36.75
N SER A 342 -27.01 -38.36 -36.30
CA SER A 342 -28.35 -38.13 -36.86
C SER A 342 -29.49 -38.27 -35.81
N ASP A 343 -30.65 -37.67 -36.13
CA ASP A 343 -32.02 -38.16 -35.86
C ASP A 343 -32.77 -37.92 -34.51
N ARG A 344 -33.73 -36.97 -34.60
CA ARG A 344 -35.13 -36.97 -34.10
C ARG A 344 -35.53 -36.68 -32.62
N ARG A 345 -36.42 -35.67 -32.52
CA ARG A 345 -37.46 -35.34 -31.49
C ARG A 345 -36.94 -34.64 -30.20
N GLY A 346 -37.58 -33.60 -29.64
CA GLY A 346 -38.69 -32.75 -30.11
C GLY A 346 -39.76 -32.44 -29.03
N GLN A 347 -40.37 -31.24 -29.07
CA GLN A 347 -41.55 -30.77 -28.28
C GLN A 347 -41.30 -30.49 -26.75
N ASP A 348 -41.93 -29.52 -26.06
CA ASP A 348 -42.67 -28.29 -26.46
C ASP A 348 -42.86 -27.30 -25.25
N MET A 349 -43.42 -26.11 -25.51
CA MET A 349 -44.22 -25.20 -24.64
C MET A 349 -43.67 -24.50 -23.34
N LYS A 350 -43.36 -23.21 -23.51
CA LYS A 350 -44.05 -22.01 -22.95
C LYS A 350 -44.22 -21.73 -21.42
N ARG A 351 -43.63 -20.59 -21.03
CA ARG A 351 -44.27 -19.40 -20.37
C ARG A 351 -44.74 -19.48 -18.89
N GLY A 352 -43.75 -19.39 -17.99
CA GLY A 352 -43.54 -18.33 -16.97
C GLY A 352 -44.67 -17.72 -16.12
N GLN A 353 -44.42 -17.66 -14.80
CA GLN A 353 -44.93 -16.66 -13.86
C GLN A 353 -43.99 -16.57 -12.63
N ASP A 354 -43.80 -15.40 -12.02
CA ASP A 354 -42.84 -15.18 -10.92
C ASP A 354 -43.30 -15.74 -9.57
N ILE A 355 -42.38 -16.31 -8.77
CA ILE A 355 -42.47 -16.44 -7.30
C ILE A 355 -41.07 -16.71 -6.70
N LEU A 356 -40.69 -15.88 -5.73
CA LEU A 356 -39.67 -16.03 -4.66
C LEU A 356 -38.39 -16.87 -4.90
N CYS A 357 -37.24 -16.20 -4.86
CA CYS A 357 -35.93 -16.81 -4.65
C CYS A 357 -35.76 -17.34 -3.20
N PRO A 358 -35.09 -18.49 -3.02
CA PRO A 358 -34.19 -18.74 -1.90
C PRO A 358 -32.78 -18.24 -2.23
N ASP A 359 -32.04 -17.71 -1.25
CA ASP A 359 -30.60 -17.45 -1.41
C ASP A 359 -29.83 -18.76 -1.62
N ASP A 360 -28.80 -18.76 -2.46
CA ASP A 360 -27.68 -19.69 -2.34
C ASP A 360 -26.43 -18.93 -1.88
N LYS A 361 -25.60 -19.58 -1.06
CA LYS A 361 -24.55 -18.93 -0.24
C LYS A 361 -23.19 -19.53 -0.55
N THR A 362 -22.19 -18.67 -0.73
CA THR A 362 -20.79 -19.08 -0.88
C THR A 362 -20.35 -19.93 0.30
N GLN A 363 -20.12 -21.22 0.06
CA GLN A 363 -19.77 -22.20 1.08
C GLN A 363 -18.29 -22.04 1.47
N HIS A 364 -18.04 -21.52 2.68
CA HIS A 364 -16.68 -21.47 3.24
C HIS A 364 -16.28 -22.84 3.79
N GLU A 365 -15.40 -23.55 3.08
CA GLU A 365 -14.91 -24.86 3.50
C GLU A 365 -13.92 -24.76 4.68
N ASN A 366 -14.08 -25.61 5.69
CA ASN A 366 -13.14 -25.73 6.80
C ASN A 366 -11.93 -26.57 6.36
N ALA A 367 -10.80 -25.92 6.08
CA ALA A 367 -9.56 -26.55 5.59
C ALA A 367 -8.92 -27.52 6.59
N ALA A 368 -9.27 -27.45 7.88
CA ALA A 368 -8.82 -28.39 8.91
C ALA A 368 -9.58 -29.73 8.90
N THR A 369 -10.73 -29.81 8.21
CA THR A 369 -11.53 -31.04 8.08
C THR A 369 -10.70 -32.17 7.47
N GLY A 370 -10.73 -33.35 8.10
CA GLY A 370 -10.02 -34.53 7.61
C GLY A 370 -8.49 -34.41 7.60
N ARG A 371 -7.93 -33.38 8.26
CA ARG A 371 -6.48 -33.22 8.45
C ARG A 371 -6.01 -33.99 9.69
N ARG A 372 -4.72 -33.87 10.00
CA ARG A 372 -4.12 -34.48 11.18
C ARG A 372 -3.74 -33.42 12.20
N ALA A 373 -4.25 -33.57 13.41
CA ALA A 373 -3.86 -32.78 14.56
C ALA A 373 -2.79 -33.48 15.41
N SER A 374 -2.08 -32.71 16.22
CA SER A 374 -1.09 -33.15 17.22
C SER A 374 -1.02 -32.13 18.35
N GLN A 375 -0.59 -32.53 19.53
CA GLN A 375 -0.50 -31.66 20.71
C GLN A 375 0.72 -32.00 21.57
N SER A 376 1.11 -31.11 22.47
CA SER A 376 2.28 -31.25 23.36
C SER A 376 2.24 -32.52 24.22
N SER A 377 1.08 -32.80 24.79
CA SER A 377 0.81 -34.01 25.58
C SER A 377 -0.70 -34.29 25.60
N GLN A 378 -1.11 -35.47 26.05
CA GLN A 378 -2.52 -35.87 26.14
C GLN A 378 -2.86 -36.29 27.58
N LEU A 379 -3.93 -35.74 28.15
CA LEU A 379 -4.32 -36.01 29.54
C LEU A 379 -4.83 -37.45 29.73
N ASP A 380 -5.79 -37.86 28.88
CA ASP A 380 -6.39 -39.18 28.91
C ASP A 380 -6.94 -39.58 27.52
N ARG A 381 -7.49 -40.79 27.42
CA ARG A 381 -8.02 -41.39 26.18
C ARG A 381 -9.18 -40.63 25.50
N PHE A 382 -9.74 -39.61 26.13
CA PHE A 382 -10.82 -38.76 25.59
C PHE A 382 -10.32 -37.39 25.11
N GLY A 383 -9.07 -37.03 25.40
CA GLY A 383 -8.47 -35.73 25.07
C GLY A 383 -7.56 -35.74 23.84
N ASP A 384 -7.83 -36.56 22.83
CA ASP A 384 -6.99 -36.67 21.62
C ASP A 384 -6.96 -35.35 20.83
N ALA A 385 -5.84 -35.06 20.15
CA ALA A 385 -5.70 -33.82 19.38
C ALA A 385 -6.72 -33.70 18.23
N ASN A 386 -7.14 -34.81 17.63
CA ASN A 386 -8.03 -34.82 16.47
C ASN A 386 -9.50 -34.54 16.86
N ASN A 387 -9.84 -34.65 18.15
CA ASN A 387 -11.12 -34.28 18.76
C ASN A 387 -11.39 -32.76 18.78
N ALA A 388 -10.67 -32.00 17.95
CA ALA A 388 -10.82 -30.56 17.76
C ALA A 388 -10.91 -30.20 16.26
N ILE A 389 -10.99 -31.19 15.38
CA ILE A 389 -11.18 -31.07 13.91
C ILE A 389 -12.11 -32.19 13.39
N ASP A 390 -12.98 -32.73 14.27
CA ASP A 390 -13.88 -33.84 13.98
C ASP A 390 -15.30 -33.40 13.56
N LEU A 391 -15.54 -32.09 13.45
CA LEU A 391 -16.84 -31.47 13.12
C LEU A 391 -17.93 -31.80 14.14
N ASN A 392 -17.57 -31.79 15.43
CA ASN A 392 -18.49 -31.99 16.54
C ASN A 392 -18.20 -31.00 17.68
N TRP A 393 -18.80 -29.80 17.56
CA TRP A 393 -18.86 -28.71 18.55
C TRP A 393 -19.45 -29.06 19.95
N SER A 394 -19.42 -30.32 20.38
CA SER A 394 -19.87 -30.81 21.68
C SER A 394 -18.95 -30.32 22.81
N THR A 395 -19.34 -29.21 23.44
CA THR A 395 -18.48 -28.51 24.42
C THR A 395 -18.37 -29.17 25.79
N GLN A 396 -18.93 -30.37 25.98
CA GLN A 396 -18.75 -31.18 27.19
C GLN A 396 -17.58 -32.14 27.01
N TYR A 397 -16.55 -32.07 27.86
CA TYR A 397 -15.36 -32.94 27.72
C TYR A 397 -15.68 -34.45 27.74
N LEU A 398 -16.64 -34.88 28.56
CA LEU A 398 -17.09 -36.29 28.59
C LEU A 398 -17.86 -36.72 27.32
N GLY A 399 -18.26 -35.76 26.47
CA GLY A 399 -18.79 -35.98 25.13
C GLY A 399 -17.73 -36.38 24.09
N ARG A 400 -16.44 -36.34 24.45
CA ARG A 400 -15.27 -36.84 23.69
C ARG A 400 -14.85 -36.09 22.43
N SER A 401 -15.53 -35.01 22.05
CA SER A 401 -15.04 -34.05 21.04
C SER A 401 -14.48 -32.79 21.69
N CYS A 402 -13.47 -32.99 22.54
CA CYS A 402 -12.51 -31.94 22.86
C CYS A 402 -11.12 -32.55 23.06
N SER A 403 -10.09 -31.93 22.47
CA SER A 403 -8.69 -32.17 22.80
C SER A 403 -8.35 -31.71 24.21
N HIS A 404 -7.39 -32.34 24.90
CA HIS A 404 -6.97 -31.94 26.25
C HIS A 404 -5.53 -32.36 26.60
N THR A 405 -4.67 -31.36 26.88
CA THR A 405 -3.28 -31.61 27.31
C THR A 405 -3.18 -31.92 28.81
N ASN A 406 -2.03 -32.42 29.26
CA ASN A 406 -1.69 -32.44 30.69
C ASN A 406 -1.47 -31.02 31.25
N ALA A 407 -1.28 -30.93 32.56
CA ALA A 407 -0.73 -29.75 33.21
C ALA A 407 0.75 -29.63 32.85
N GLU A 408 1.11 -28.68 31.99
CA GLU A 408 2.50 -28.52 31.53
C GLU A 408 2.87 -27.05 31.31
N VAL A 409 4.12 -26.81 30.89
CA VAL A 409 4.63 -25.47 30.58
C VAL A 409 4.44 -25.19 29.10
N ASN A 410 3.68 -24.15 28.78
CA ASN A 410 3.35 -23.74 27.41
C ASN A 410 2.73 -24.86 26.52
N PRO A 411 1.66 -25.56 26.96
CA PRO A 411 0.97 -26.55 26.13
C PRO A 411 0.53 -25.98 24.79
N TRP A 412 0.60 -26.82 23.76
CA TRP A 412 0.25 -26.44 22.39
C TRP A 412 -0.51 -27.55 21.67
N TRP A 413 -1.30 -27.14 20.68
CA TRP A 413 -2.02 -27.96 19.72
C TRP A 413 -1.69 -27.46 18.32
N ARG A 414 -1.67 -28.34 17.31
CA ARG A 414 -1.38 -28.00 15.92
C ARG A 414 -2.12 -28.90 14.95
N VAL A 415 -2.71 -28.32 13.90
CA VAL A 415 -3.16 -29.06 12.70
C VAL A 415 -2.18 -28.84 11.54
N ASP A 416 -1.92 -29.91 10.78
CA ASP A 416 -1.21 -29.87 9.50
C ASP A 416 -2.22 -29.87 8.35
N LEU A 417 -2.36 -28.72 7.69
CA LEU A 417 -3.27 -28.51 6.55
C LEU A 417 -2.79 -29.19 5.24
N SER A 418 -1.74 -30.02 5.32
CA SER A 418 -1.12 -30.82 4.25
C SER A 418 -0.34 -30.02 3.19
N LYS A 419 -0.84 -28.86 2.80
CA LYS A 419 -0.13 -27.86 1.98
C LYS A 419 -0.21 -26.48 2.64
N THR A 420 0.57 -25.52 2.17
CA THR A 420 0.43 -24.11 2.55
C THR A 420 -0.91 -23.58 2.01
N HIS A 421 -1.74 -23.03 2.88
CA HIS A 421 -2.96 -22.31 2.49
C HIS A 421 -2.91 -20.88 3.02
N ASN A 422 -3.67 -19.99 2.41
CA ASN A 422 -3.81 -18.62 2.89
C ASN A 422 -4.93 -18.54 3.94
N VAL A 423 -4.59 -18.60 5.23
CA VAL A 423 -5.56 -18.70 6.33
C VAL A 423 -6.19 -17.34 6.61
N THR A 424 -7.50 -17.23 6.38
CA THR A 424 -8.27 -15.99 6.52
C THR A 424 -8.84 -15.84 7.93
N ASN A 425 -9.46 -16.88 8.48
CA ASN A 425 -10.03 -16.91 9.82
C ASN A 425 -9.77 -18.26 10.51
N VAL A 426 -9.66 -18.25 11.85
CA VAL A 426 -9.71 -19.46 12.68
C VAL A 426 -10.82 -19.31 13.73
N THR A 427 -11.82 -20.19 13.71
CA THR A 427 -12.87 -20.26 14.73
C THR A 427 -12.53 -21.32 15.76
N ILE A 428 -12.59 -20.96 17.05
CA ILE A 428 -12.28 -21.86 18.16
C ILE A 428 -13.49 -21.99 19.07
N THR A 429 -13.90 -23.23 19.34
CA THR A 429 -14.97 -23.58 20.28
C THR A 429 -14.39 -24.02 21.61
N ASN A 430 -14.76 -23.30 22.68
CA ASN A 430 -14.24 -23.52 24.03
C ASN A 430 -15.10 -24.51 24.84
N ARG A 431 -14.49 -25.12 25.86
CA ARG A 431 -15.17 -26.02 26.80
C ARG A 431 -16.33 -25.32 27.51
N GLY A 432 -17.42 -26.05 27.73
CA GLY A 432 -18.67 -25.57 28.32
C GLY A 432 -19.02 -26.19 29.67
N ASP A 433 -18.59 -27.42 29.97
CA ASP A 433 -18.92 -28.09 31.23
C ASP A 433 -18.15 -27.56 32.45
N CYS A 434 -16.92 -27.07 32.25
CA CYS A 434 -16.16 -26.34 33.27
C CYS A 434 -15.04 -25.51 32.63
N CYS A 435 -14.35 -24.72 33.47
CA CYS A 435 -12.95 -24.37 33.26
C CYS A 435 -12.63 -23.56 31.99
N SER A 436 -13.61 -22.84 31.45
CA SER A 436 -13.51 -22.09 30.19
C SER A 436 -12.50 -20.93 30.25
N ASP A 437 -12.18 -20.45 31.44
CA ASP A 437 -11.14 -19.46 31.74
C ASP A 437 -9.74 -19.92 31.30
N ARG A 438 -9.48 -21.24 31.24
CA ARG A 438 -8.14 -21.80 30.96
C ARG A 438 -7.55 -21.34 29.64
N ILE A 439 -8.36 -21.14 28.61
CA ILE A 439 -7.91 -20.70 27.27
C ILE A 439 -7.48 -19.21 27.23
N SER A 440 -7.75 -18.44 28.29
CA SER A 440 -7.36 -17.03 28.37
C SER A 440 -5.85 -16.85 28.26
N GLY A 441 -5.42 -16.04 27.28
CA GLY A 441 -4.02 -15.77 26.97
C GLY A 441 -3.40 -16.71 25.93
N ALA A 442 -4.15 -17.69 25.40
CA ALA A 442 -3.70 -18.51 24.28
C ALA A 442 -3.46 -17.69 23.00
N LYS A 443 -2.66 -18.23 22.09
CA LYS A 443 -2.21 -17.57 20.86
C LYS A 443 -2.39 -18.51 19.67
N ILE A 444 -2.92 -17.99 18.58
CA ILE A 444 -3.01 -18.66 17.28
C ILE A 444 -1.83 -18.21 16.43
N HIS A 445 -1.03 -19.15 15.94
CA HIS A 445 0.12 -18.93 15.06
C HIS A 445 -0.09 -19.70 13.75
N VAL A 446 0.29 -19.12 12.62
CA VAL A 446 0.10 -19.71 11.28
C VAL A 446 1.39 -19.55 10.47
N GLY A 447 1.87 -20.62 9.84
CA GLY A 447 3.05 -20.57 8.97
C GLY A 447 3.55 -21.95 8.53
N ASP A 448 4.66 -21.98 7.81
CA ASP A 448 5.25 -23.21 7.24
C ASP A 448 6.42 -23.78 8.05
N SER A 449 6.91 -23.06 9.08
CA SER A 449 8.01 -23.56 9.91
C SER A 449 7.52 -24.53 10.98
N LEU A 450 8.30 -25.59 11.23
CA LEU A 450 8.16 -26.47 12.39
C LEU A 450 9.15 -26.12 13.52
N PHE A 451 9.93 -25.05 13.40
CA PHE A 451 10.77 -24.56 14.49
C PHE A 451 9.92 -24.28 15.73
N ASN A 452 10.37 -24.74 16.91
CA ASN A 452 9.59 -24.72 18.15
C ASN A 452 8.17 -25.34 17.98
N ASN A 453 8.08 -26.47 17.27
CA ASN A 453 6.82 -27.14 16.89
C ASN A 453 5.85 -26.29 16.04
N GLY A 454 6.31 -25.17 15.45
CA GLY A 454 5.47 -24.19 14.77
C GLY A 454 4.90 -23.09 15.67
N ASN A 455 5.18 -23.14 16.98
CA ASN A 455 4.75 -22.11 17.94
C ASN A 455 5.53 -20.79 17.82
N SER A 456 6.52 -20.74 16.92
CA SER A 456 7.27 -19.53 16.55
C SER A 456 6.93 -19.01 15.15
N ASN A 457 5.92 -19.56 14.48
CA ASN A 457 5.36 -18.99 13.24
C ASN A 457 4.72 -17.61 13.49
N PRO A 458 4.43 -16.81 12.44
CA PRO A 458 3.65 -15.57 12.56
C PRO A 458 2.40 -15.71 13.43
N LEU A 459 2.16 -14.72 14.30
CA LEU A 459 1.01 -14.67 15.19
C LEU A 459 -0.22 -14.20 14.41
N CYS A 460 -1.21 -15.08 14.20
CA CYS A 460 -2.53 -14.70 13.70
C CYS A 460 -3.30 -13.87 14.73
N ALA A 461 -3.48 -14.42 15.94
CA ALA A 461 -4.36 -13.79 16.93
C ALA A 461 -3.99 -14.17 18.36
N ARG A 462 -4.47 -13.37 19.32
CA ARG A 462 -4.49 -13.71 20.74
C ARG A 462 -5.92 -13.95 21.19
N ILE A 463 -6.10 -14.93 22.06
CA ILE A 463 -7.39 -15.33 22.62
C ILE A 463 -7.50 -14.69 24.01
N PRO A 464 -8.12 -13.51 24.15
CA PRO A 464 -8.23 -12.86 25.47
C PRO A 464 -9.12 -13.67 26.40
N TYR A 465 -10.26 -14.14 25.87
CA TYR A 465 -11.22 -15.00 26.54
C TYR A 465 -12.21 -15.56 25.49
N ILE A 466 -12.73 -16.76 25.72
CA ILE A 466 -13.90 -17.30 25.04
C ILE A 466 -14.86 -17.79 26.13
N PRO A 467 -16.14 -17.33 26.17
CA PRO A 467 -17.07 -17.80 27.19
C PRO A 467 -17.31 -19.31 27.15
N ALA A 468 -17.79 -19.87 28.27
CA ALA A 468 -18.07 -21.30 28.39
C ALA A 468 -19.01 -21.77 27.27
N GLY A 469 -18.57 -22.79 26.53
CA GLY A 469 -19.35 -23.42 25.46
C GLY A 469 -19.58 -22.56 24.22
N GLN A 470 -18.90 -21.41 24.07
CA GLN A 470 -19.02 -20.56 22.89
C GLN A 470 -17.89 -20.79 21.88
N SER A 471 -18.21 -20.54 20.61
CA SER A 471 -17.26 -20.39 19.51
C SER A 471 -16.88 -18.93 19.32
N ARG A 472 -15.61 -18.65 19.00
CA ARG A 472 -15.15 -17.31 18.56
C ARG A 472 -14.24 -17.41 17.35
N THR A 473 -14.56 -16.61 16.33
CA THR A 473 -13.77 -16.44 15.12
C THR A 473 -12.71 -15.36 15.33
N PHE A 474 -11.48 -15.69 14.96
CA PHE A 474 -10.32 -14.81 15.00
C PHE A 474 -9.82 -14.58 13.56
N PRO A 475 -9.86 -13.35 13.04
CA PRO A 475 -9.34 -13.07 11.71
C PRO A 475 -7.81 -13.16 11.73
N CYS A 476 -7.27 -14.02 10.88
CA CYS A 476 -5.83 -14.11 10.61
C CYS A 476 -5.41 -13.17 9.47
N GLY A 477 -6.35 -12.63 8.69
CA GLY A 477 -6.08 -11.60 7.68
C GLY A 477 -5.43 -12.11 6.39
N GLY A 478 -5.31 -13.43 6.22
CA GLY A 478 -4.58 -14.03 5.11
C GLY A 478 -3.10 -14.26 5.44
N ILE A 479 -2.82 -15.09 6.45
CA ILE A 479 -1.46 -15.58 6.70
C ILE A 479 -1.28 -16.90 5.97
N SER A 480 -0.34 -16.93 5.02
CA SER A 480 0.12 -18.16 4.39
C SER A 480 0.77 -19.10 5.40
N GLY A 481 0.27 -20.32 5.48
CA GLY A 481 0.89 -21.37 6.28
C GLY A 481 0.25 -22.75 6.09
N ARG A 482 1.08 -23.79 6.19
CA ARG A 482 0.67 -25.19 6.26
C ARG A 482 0.24 -25.60 7.67
N TYR A 483 0.80 -24.97 8.70
CA TYR A 483 0.53 -25.33 10.10
C TYR A 483 -0.24 -24.22 10.80
N VAL A 484 -1.32 -24.61 11.50
CA VAL A 484 -2.02 -23.73 12.45
C VAL A 484 -1.77 -24.26 13.85
N ASN A 485 -1.05 -23.47 14.64
CA ASN A 485 -0.65 -23.76 16.02
C ASN A 485 -1.50 -22.93 16.99
N ILE A 486 -1.98 -23.55 18.07
CA ILE A 486 -2.60 -22.86 19.21
C ILE A 486 -1.75 -23.17 20.44
N ILE A 487 -1.13 -22.16 21.05
CA ILE A 487 -0.25 -22.29 22.23
C ILE A 487 -0.77 -21.45 23.39
N LEU A 488 -0.82 -22.05 24.59
CA LEU A 488 -1.25 -21.39 25.83
C LEU A 488 -0.05 -21.16 26.75
N PRO A 489 0.59 -19.97 26.72
CA PRO A 489 1.79 -19.71 27.50
C PRO A 489 1.52 -19.63 29.00
N GLY A 490 2.45 -20.15 29.79
CA GLY A 490 2.40 -20.19 31.25
C GLY A 490 2.96 -21.50 31.82
N LYS A 491 3.09 -21.56 33.15
CA LYS A 491 3.35 -22.80 33.88
C LYS A 491 2.01 -23.45 34.28
N GLU A 492 1.99 -24.78 34.40
CA GLU A 492 0.85 -25.57 34.88
C GLU A 492 -0.46 -25.23 34.15
N LYS A 493 -0.36 -25.05 32.83
CA LYS A 493 -1.49 -24.78 31.95
C LYS A 493 -2.03 -26.10 31.38
N TYR A 494 -3.33 -26.10 31.09
CA TYR A 494 -4.00 -27.12 30.29
C TYR A 494 -4.59 -26.43 29.06
N LEU A 495 -4.27 -26.91 27.86
CA LEU A 495 -4.98 -26.50 26.65
C LEU A 495 -6.14 -27.46 26.40
N THR A 496 -7.30 -26.90 26.07
CA THR A 496 -8.51 -27.66 25.73
C THR A 496 -9.22 -26.94 24.59
N LEU A 497 -9.49 -27.64 23.50
CA LEU A 497 -10.16 -27.11 22.30
C LEU A 497 -11.20 -28.13 21.85
N CYS A 498 -12.46 -27.71 21.70
CA CYS A 498 -13.56 -28.60 21.31
C CYS A 498 -13.88 -28.56 19.81
N GLU A 499 -13.55 -27.46 19.12
CA GLU A 499 -13.47 -27.43 17.66
C GLU A 499 -12.52 -26.29 17.25
N VAL A 500 -11.78 -26.47 16.16
CA VAL A 500 -10.88 -25.50 15.52
C VAL A 500 -11.13 -25.51 14.02
N GLU A 501 -12.03 -24.64 13.57
CA GLU A 501 -12.33 -24.48 12.15
C GLU A 501 -11.32 -23.50 11.53
N VAL A 502 -10.66 -23.90 10.46
CA VAL A 502 -9.69 -23.07 9.73
C VAL A 502 -10.28 -22.71 8.37
N GLN A 503 -10.69 -21.46 8.21
CA GLN A 503 -11.08 -20.92 6.90
C GLN A 503 -9.82 -20.45 6.17
N ALA A 504 -9.61 -20.95 4.96
CA ALA A 504 -8.46 -20.59 4.14
C ALA A 504 -8.82 -20.60 2.65
N SER A 505 -8.22 -19.72 1.86
CA SER A 505 -8.36 -19.75 0.40
C SER A 505 -7.31 -20.68 -0.21
N THR A 506 -7.77 -21.74 -0.88
CA THR A 506 -6.93 -22.72 -1.58
C THR A 506 -6.41 -22.18 -2.91
N PHE A 507 -5.12 -21.83 -2.97
CA PHE A 507 -4.42 -21.88 -4.26
C PHE A 507 -4.29 -23.35 -4.67
N GLN A 508 -4.87 -23.71 -5.82
CA GLN A 508 -4.88 -25.06 -6.36
C GLN A 508 -3.92 -25.14 -7.55
N ALA A 509 -2.63 -25.31 -7.28
CA ALA A 509 -1.64 -25.58 -8.31
C ALA A 509 -1.88 -26.98 -8.90
N GLY A 510 -2.49 -27.04 -10.09
CA GLY A 510 -2.70 -28.28 -10.84
C GLY A 510 -1.44 -28.67 -11.60
N MET A 511 -0.68 -29.63 -11.07
CA MET A 511 0.46 -30.25 -11.75
C MET A 511 0.46 -31.75 -11.40
N ASP A 512 -0.15 -32.57 -12.26
CA ASP A 512 -0.09 -34.02 -12.13
C ASP A 512 -0.19 -34.73 -13.50
N SER A 513 0.82 -35.56 -13.80
CA SER A 513 0.96 -36.47 -14.94
C SER A 513 1.10 -35.90 -16.37
N ILE A 514 1.92 -36.60 -17.19
CA ILE A 514 2.26 -36.33 -18.61
C ILE A 514 3.11 -35.04 -18.77
N ILE A 515 4.38 -35.06 -19.21
CA ILE A 515 5.06 -35.88 -20.23
C ILE A 515 6.34 -36.55 -19.69
N GLN A 516 6.57 -37.82 -20.04
CA GLN A 516 7.92 -38.38 -20.16
C GLN A 516 8.40 -38.26 -21.62
N ASN A 517 9.71 -38.07 -21.82
CA ASN A 517 10.43 -38.09 -23.11
C ASN A 517 10.26 -36.90 -24.06
N ALA A 518 10.93 -35.78 -23.71
CA ALA A 518 11.73 -35.04 -24.69
C ALA A 518 13.02 -34.54 -24.01
N LEU A 519 14.19 -34.99 -24.48
CA LEU A 519 15.47 -34.69 -23.85
C LEU A 519 16.05 -33.37 -24.37
N PHE A 520 15.91 -32.26 -23.62
CA PHE A 520 16.84 -31.13 -23.71
C PHE A 520 16.86 -30.31 -22.41
N PHE A 521 17.86 -30.58 -21.55
CA PHE A 521 18.31 -29.58 -20.58
C PHE A 521 19.03 -28.45 -21.33
N PRO A 522 18.93 -27.21 -20.85
CA PRO A 522 20.04 -26.74 -20.01
C PRO A 522 19.61 -26.37 -18.59
N LEU A 523 20.25 -27.03 -17.63
CA LEU A 523 20.52 -26.61 -16.24
C LEU A 523 19.66 -25.46 -15.66
N ILE A 524 18.54 -25.79 -15.01
CA ILE A 524 18.04 -24.95 -13.91
C ILE A 524 19.11 -24.96 -12.83
N LEU A 525 19.76 -23.82 -12.60
CA LEU A 525 20.68 -23.66 -11.50
C LEU A 525 19.92 -23.73 -10.17
N ILE A 526 20.44 -24.54 -9.24
CA ILE A 526 20.05 -24.48 -7.84
C ILE A 526 20.55 -23.14 -7.31
N VAL A 527 19.65 -22.16 -7.14
CA VAL A 527 20.00 -20.87 -6.53
C VAL A 527 20.44 -21.14 -5.09
N SER A 528 21.76 -21.03 -4.93
CA SER A 528 22.50 -21.20 -3.68
C SER A 528 22.50 -19.87 -2.91
N PRO A 529 22.95 -19.78 -1.65
CA PRO A 529 22.75 -18.56 -0.86
C PRO A 529 23.51 -17.35 -1.41
N SER A 530 22.97 -16.15 -1.13
CA SER A 530 23.52 -14.81 -1.46
C SER A 530 23.85 -14.59 -2.94
N GLU A 531 22.85 -14.17 -3.71
CA GLU A 531 23.03 -13.66 -5.07
C GLU A 531 23.47 -12.17 -5.03
N ASN A 532 24.52 -11.84 -5.80
CA ASN A 532 25.03 -10.47 -5.93
C ASN A 532 24.14 -9.66 -6.91
N LEU A 533 23.21 -8.89 -6.37
CA LEU A 533 22.28 -8.04 -7.10
C LEU A 533 22.98 -6.95 -7.93
N ALA A 534 24.09 -6.39 -7.44
CA ALA A 534 24.80 -5.29 -8.11
C ALA A 534 25.27 -5.67 -9.52
N SER A 535 25.55 -6.96 -9.75
CA SER A 535 25.98 -7.49 -11.04
C SER A 535 24.90 -7.60 -12.12
N GLY A 536 23.63 -7.32 -11.77
CA GLY A 536 22.55 -7.07 -12.74
C GLY A 536 22.23 -5.57 -12.92
N GLY A 537 22.87 -4.70 -12.13
CA GLY A 537 22.57 -3.27 -12.06
C GLY A 537 23.36 -2.41 -13.05
N ILE A 538 23.10 -1.10 -13.03
CA ILE A 538 23.80 -0.09 -13.84
C ILE A 538 24.71 0.73 -12.95
N ALA A 539 26.03 0.60 -13.14
CA ALA A 539 27.04 1.36 -12.41
C ALA A 539 27.46 2.64 -13.13
N VAL A 540 27.57 3.74 -12.38
CA VAL A 540 28.01 5.08 -12.82
C VAL A 540 28.94 5.72 -11.77
N HIS A 541 29.70 6.73 -12.15
CA HIS A 541 30.61 7.46 -11.26
C HIS A 541 30.82 8.92 -11.70
N SER A 542 31.40 9.73 -10.82
CA SER A 542 31.65 11.16 -11.02
C SER A 542 32.55 11.49 -12.21
N SER A 543 33.61 10.70 -12.41
CA SER A 543 34.59 10.86 -13.50
C SER A 543 35.30 9.52 -13.79
N GLN A 544 35.97 9.39 -14.93
CA GLN A 544 36.69 8.18 -15.33
C GLN A 544 38.16 8.50 -15.67
N TYR A 545 39.11 7.91 -14.92
CA TYR A 545 40.54 8.23 -15.00
C TYR A 545 41.22 7.85 -16.34
N ASP A 546 40.94 6.65 -16.85
CA ASP A 546 41.41 6.20 -18.17
C ASP A 546 40.45 5.12 -18.74
N SER A 547 40.74 4.61 -19.94
CA SER A 547 39.90 3.63 -20.65
C SER A 547 39.63 2.31 -19.88
N HIS A 548 40.40 1.99 -18.85
CA HIS A 548 40.25 0.79 -18.01
C HIS A 548 39.51 1.05 -16.68
N GLY A 549 39.23 2.33 -16.35
CA GLY A 549 38.65 2.74 -15.07
C GLY A 549 37.13 2.83 -15.02
N ALA A 550 36.39 2.25 -15.98
CA ALA A 550 34.94 2.43 -16.12
C ALA A 550 34.14 1.96 -14.90
N ALA A 551 33.02 2.64 -14.59
CA ALA A 551 32.17 2.35 -13.43
C ALA A 551 31.68 0.88 -13.37
N SER A 552 31.35 0.27 -14.52
CA SER A 552 30.93 -1.13 -14.67
C SER A 552 31.95 -2.14 -14.13
N ASN A 553 33.23 -1.78 -14.10
CA ASN A 553 34.33 -2.67 -13.71
C ASN A 553 34.36 -2.94 -12.20
N ALA A 554 33.44 -2.34 -11.43
CA ALA A 554 33.19 -2.63 -10.03
C ALA A 554 31.97 -3.56 -9.79
N ILE A 555 31.27 -4.03 -10.83
CA ILE A 555 30.15 -4.99 -10.72
C ILE A 555 30.28 -6.17 -11.69
N ASP A 556 31.48 -6.38 -12.23
CA ASP A 556 31.74 -7.35 -13.32
C ASP A 556 32.01 -8.79 -12.84
N ARG A 557 31.78 -9.05 -11.54
CA ARG A 557 32.00 -10.33 -10.84
C ARG A 557 33.46 -10.80 -10.79
N LYS A 558 34.44 -9.89 -10.92
CA LYS A 558 35.88 -10.20 -10.83
C LYS A 558 36.60 -9.26 -9.84
N ARG A 559 36.58 -9.67 -8.56
CA ARG A 559 37.33 -9.16 -7.39
C ARG A 559 38.88 -9.10 -7.52
N ASN A 560 39.45 -8.78 -8.68
CA ASN A 560 40.89 -8.74 -8.91
C ASN A 560 41.47 -7.38 -8.44
N PRO A 561 42.29 -7.32 -7.38
CA PRO A 561 42.74 -6.07 -6.79
C PRO A 561 43.85 -5.36 -7.60
N LEU A 562 44.16 -5.81 -8.82
CA LEU A 562 45.15 -5.25 -9.74
C LEU A 562 44.48 -4.36 -10.79
N TYR A 563 44.68 -3.05 -10.72
CA TYR A 563 44.09 -2.08 -11.65
C TYR A 563 44.29 -2.44 -13.14
N HIS A 564 45.50 -2.86 -13.52
CA HIS A 564 45.83 -3.22 -14.90
C HIS A 564 45.22 -4.55 -15.39
N ALA A 565 44.44 -5.26 -14.55
CA ALA A 565 43.63 -6.39 -14.97
C ALA A 565 42.29 -5.97 -15.60
N GLY A 566 41.92 -4.68 -15.54
CA GLY A 566 40.70 -4.15 -16.17
C GLY A 566 39.40 -4.36 -15.38
N SER A 567 39.47 -4.88 -14.15
CA SER A 567 38.33 -5.05 -13.22
C SER A 567 38.45 -4.17 -11.98
N CYS A 568 38.67 -2.87 -12.19
CA CYS A 568 38.41 -1.86 -11.17
C CYS A 568 37.89 -0.58 -11.82
N SER A 569 36.87 0.03 -11.22
CA SER A 569 36.54 1.43 -11.52
C SER A 569 37.60 2.37 -10.93
N HIS A 570 37.77 3.56 -11.51
CA HIS A 570 38.72 4.58 -11.03
C HIS A 570 38.32 5.98 -11.48
N THR A 571 38.10 6.90 -10.53
CA THR A 571 37.83 8.31 -10.81
C THR A 571 39.10 9.12 -11.07
N GLU A 572 38.97 10.29 -11.67
CA GLU A 572 40.00 11.32 -11.66
C GLU A 572 40.26 11.88 -10.24
N ALA A 573 41.20 12.82 -10.15
CA ALA A 573 41.54 13.55 -8.93
C ALA A 573 40.54 14.71 -8.72
N GLU A 574 39.52 14.52 -7.91
CA GLU A 574 38.44 15.50 -7.76
C GLU A 574 38.04 15.74 -6.30
N THR A 575 37.02 16.57 -6.08
CA THR A 575 36.46 16.84 -4.74
C THR A 575 35.21 16.00 -4.54
N ASN A 576 35.20 15.17 -3.48
CA ASN A 576 34.14 14.21 -3.17
C ASN A 576 33.78 13.25 -4.34
N PRO A 577 34.76 12.55 -4.96
CA PRO A 577 34.47 11.54 -5.99
C PRO A 577 33.49 10.49 -5.46
N TRP A 578 32.59 10.04 -6.34
CA TRP A 578 31.55 9.08 -6.01
C TRP A 578 31.34 8.04 -7.11
N TRP A 579 30.85 6.88 -6.72
CA TRP A 579 30.43 5.77 -7.57
C TRP A 579 29.07 5.28 -7.08
N ARG A 580 28.17 4.88 -7.97
CA ARG A 580 26.83 4.38 -7.63
C ARG A 580 26.48 3.19 -8.52
N VAL A 581 25.87 2.15 -7.94
CA VAL A 581 25.06 1.19 -8.70
C VAL A 581 23.58 1.47 -8.50
N ASP A 582 22.84 1.48 -9.61
CA ASP A 582 21.38 1.36 -9.65
C ASP A 582 21.01 -0.11 -9.75
N LEU A 583 20.18 -0.60 -8.82
CA LEU A 583 19.80 -2.00 -8.71
C LEU A 583 18.60 -2.38 -9.59
N LEU A 584 17.98 -1.41 -10.28
CA LEU A 584 16.81 -1.56 -11.17
C LEU A 584 15.49 -1.98 -10.50
N ASP A 585 15.53 -2.52 -9.28
CA ASP A 585 14.39 -2.71 -8.38
C ASP A 585 14.82 -2.42 -6.92
N THR A 586 13.87 -2.29 -6.00
CA THR A 586 14.10 -1.89 -4.62
C THR A 586 14.29 -3.11 -3.70
N TYR A 587 15.52 -3.36 -3.25
CA TYR A 587 15.89 -4.54 -2.47
C TYR A 587 16.19 -4.22 -1.00
N GLN A 588 15.90 -5.17 -0.09
CA GLN A 588 16.32 -5.13 1.31
C GLN A 588 17.80 -5.49 1.43
N VAL A 589 18.71 -4.57 1.13
CA VAL A 589 20.16 -4.79 1.14
C VAL A 589 20.62 -5.15 2.56
N THR A 590 21.00 -6.39 2.80
CA THR A 590 21.44 -6.84 4.13
C THR A 590 22.90 -6.48 4.38
N PHE A 591 23.78 -6.72 3.41
CA PHE A 591 25.17 -6.28 3.44
C PHE A 591 25.71 -5.96 2.04
N VAL A 592 26.75 -5.12 2.00
CA VAL A 592 27.53 -4.78 0.82
C VAL A 592 28.94 -5.33 1.00
N THR A 593 29.49 -6.02 0.00
CA THR A 593 30.88 -6.52 0.02
C THR A 593 31.73 -5.69 -0.93
N ILE A 594 32.75 -5.00 -0.42
CA ILE A 594 33.63 -4.14 -1.24
C ILE A 594 35.01 -4.76 -1.36
N THR A 595 35.54 -4.85 -2.59
CA THR A 595 36.95 -5.18 -2.87
C THR A 595 37.69 -3.92 -3.31
N ASN A 596 38.73 -3.55 -2.58
CA ASN A 596 39.57 -2.37 -2.88
C ASN A 596 40.83 -2.78 -3.68
N ARG A 597 41.44 -1.80 -4.34
CA ARG A 597 42.73 -1.92 -5.03
C ARG A 597 43.84 -2.30 -4.04
N GLY A 598 44.55 -3.38 -4.33
CA GLY A 598 45.60 -3.93 -3.45
C GLY A 598 47.00 -3.42 -3.77
N ASN A 599 47.39 -3.37 -5.05
CA ASN A 599 48.80 -3.23 -5.44
C ASN A 599 49.48 -1.93 -5.01
N CYS A 600 48.75 -0.82 -4.95
CA CYS A 600 49.21 0.44 -4.40
C CYS A 600 48.01 1.32 -4.04
N CYS A 601 48.25 2.32 -3.20
CA CYS A 601 47.26 3.35 -2.84
C CYS A 601 46.00 2.83 -2.11
N LEU A 602 46.02 1.63 -1.50
CA LEU A 602 44.86 1.05 -0.79
C LEU A 602 44.24 2.02 0.24
N HIS A 603 45.08 2.83 0.88
CA HIS A 603 44.68 3.83 1.88
C HIS A 603 43.82 4.99 1.32
N ARG A 604 43.67 5.13 0.00
CA ARG A 604 42.88 6.20 -0.60
C ARG A 604 41.40 6.08 -0.25
N ILE A 605 40.88 4.85 -0.09
CA ILE A 605 39.50 4.60 0.30
C ILE A 605 39.21 4.98 1.76
N ASN A 606 40.23 5.23 2.59
CA ASN A 606 40.04 5.55 4.00
C ASN A 606 39.26 6.87 4.14
N GLY A 607 38.13 6.81 4.82
CA GLY A 607 37.14 7.87 4.94
C GLY A 607 35.99 7.79 3.91
N ALA A 608 35.92 6.77 3.05
CA ALA A 608 34.80 6.59 2.13
C ALA A 608 33.50 6.26 2.88
N GLU A 609 32.42 6.93 2.49
CA GLU A 609 31.07 6.79 3.02
C GLU A 609 30.21 5.94 2.08
N ILE A 610 29.57 4.91 2.63
CA ILE A 610 28.62 4.05 1.91
C ILE A 610 27.21 4.53 2.24
N ARG A 611 26.48 4.98 1.23
CA ARG A 611 25.18 5.65 1.34
C ARG A 611 24.13 4.94 0.50
N ILE A 612 23.02 4.62 1.12
CA ILE A 612 22.04 3.67 0.60
C ILE A 612 20.63 4.25 0.79
N GLY A 613 19.88 4.35 -0.31
CA GLY A 613 18.51 4.86 -0.33
C GLY A 613 18.01 5.12 -1.75
N ASN A 614 16.74 5.52 -1.85
CA ASN A 614 16.03 5.66 -3.13
C ASN A 614 16.13 7.07 -3.76
N SER A 615 16.93 7.97 -3.22
CA SER A 615 17.09 9.32 -3.79
C SER A 615 18.26 9.38 -4.77
N LEU A 616 18.05 10.07 -5.90
CA LEU A 616 19.11 10.48 -6.83
C LEU A 616 19.58 11.92 -6.61
N GLU A 617 19.03 12.62 -5.61
CA GLU A 617 19.49 13.96 -5.22
C GLU A 617 21.00 13.95 -4.94
N ASN A 618 21.74 14.92 -5.48
CA ASN A 618 23.20 14.96 -5.44
C ASN A 618 23.85 13.61 -5.84
N ASN A 619 23.31 12.97 -6.89
CA ASN A 619 23.71 11.64 -7.38
C ASN A 619 23.54 10.49 -6.37
N GLY A 620 22.73 10.68 -5.33
CA GLY A 620 22.55 9.73 -4.23
C GLY A 620 23.56 9.89 -3.09
N THR A 621 24.45 10.88 -3.16
CA THR A 621 25.44 11.16 -2.10
C THR A 621 24.82 11.79 -0.83
N THR A 622 23.55 12.18 -0.86
CA THR A 622 22.78 12.58 0.34
C THR A 622 21.99 11.45 0.99
N ASN A 623 21.94 10.25 0.40
CA ASN A 623 21.22 9.11 0.99
C ASN A 623 21.75 8.73 2.40
N PRO A 624 20.93 8.05 3.23
CA PRO A 624 21.32 7.54 4.54
C PRO A 624 22.68 6.83 4.54
N LEU A 625 23.52 7.21 5.51
CA LEU A 625 24.84 6.62 5.71
C LEU A 625 24.71 5.23 6.34
N CYS A 626 25.09 4.18 5.61
CA CYS A 626 25.25 2.84 6.17
C CYS A 626 26.53 2.76 7.02
N ALA A 627 27.69 3.13 6.45
CA ALA A 627 28.99 2.96 7.10
C ALA A 627 30.06 3.89 6.54
N VAL A 628 31.17 4.02 7.28
CA VAL A 628 32.40 4.70 6.84
C VAL A 628 33.55 3.68 6.85
N ILE A 629 34.28 3.58 5.74
CA ILE A 629 35.44 2.71 5.60
C ILE A 629 36.65 3.37 6.28
N SER A 630 37.00 2.93 7.48
CA SER A 630 38.16 3.45 8.22
C SER A 630 39.48 2.98 7.61
N GLU A 631 39.58 1.69 7.29
CA GLU A 631 40.72 1.02 6.67
C GLU A 631 40.26 -0.28 5.98
N MET A 632 41.06 -0.81 5.06
CA MET A 632 40.85 -2.13 4.44
C MET A 632 42.17 -2.89 4.34
N ARG A 633 42.09 -4.23 4.40
CA ARG A 633 43.26 -5.11 4.24
C ARG A 633 43.58 -5.32 2.76
N GLU A 634 44.86 -5.46 2.45
CA GLU A 634 45.35 -5.57 1.08
C GLU A 634 44.71 -6.75 0.34
N GLY A 635 43.98 -6.46 -0.75
CA GLY A 635 43.33 -7.45 -1.60
C GLY A 635 42.21 -8.28 -0.95
N GLN A 636 41.79 -7.97 0.29
CA GLN A 636 40.70 -8.68 0.95
C GLN A 636 39.36 -7.92 0.81
N PRO A 637 38.27 -8.59 0.39
CA PRO A 637 36.95 -8.00 0.44
C PRO A 637 36.50 -7.72 1.87
N MET A 638 35.74 -6.64 2.07
CA MET A 638 35.15 -6.25 3.35
C MET A 638 33.62 -6.29 3.25
N ASP A 639 32.99 -7.10 4.11
CA ASP A 639 31.52 -7.16 4.22
C ASP A 639 31.02 -6.11 5.22
N ILE A 640 30.01 -5.35 4.82
CA ILE A 640 29.52 -4.17 5.54
C ILE A 640 27.99 -4.29 5.69
N PRO A 641 27.47 -4.56 6.90
CA PRO A 641 26.04 -4.74 7.12
C PRO A 641 25.31 -3.40 7.06
N CYS A 642 24.25 -3.32 6.26
CA CYS A 642 23.46 -2.10 6.06
C CYS A 642 21.98 -2.26 6.43
N ASN A 643 21.34 -3.39 6.11
CA ASN A 643 19.92 -3.67 6.38
C ASN A 643 18.93 -2.56 5.93
N ILE A 644 19.18 -1.91 4.79
CA ILE A 644 18.36 -0.79 4.27
C ILE A 644 17.62 -1.22 2.99
N VAL A 645 16.35 -0.83 2.89
CA VAL A 645 15.54 -0.91 1.66
C VAL A 645 16.09 0.10 0.64
N SER A 646 16.52 -0.36 -0.54
CA SER A 646 17.17 0.52 -1.52
C SER A 646 17.06 0.10 -2.98
N LEU A 647 16.89 1.10 -3.85
CA LEU A 647 17.11 1.05 -5.29
C LEU A 647 18.57 1.38 -5.67
N HIS A 648 19.33 2.08 -4.81
CA HIS A 648 20.69 2.52 -5.12
C HIS A 648 21.70 2.26 -4.00
N VAL A 649 22.95 1.94 -4.37
CA VAL A 649 24.09 1.92 -3.45
C VAL A 649 25.15 2.88 -3.97
N THR A 650 25.42 3.94 -3.20
CA THR A 650 26.38 5.00 -3.52
C THR A 650 27.58 4.93 -2.58
N ILE A 651 28.79 5.05 -3.11
CA ILE A 651 30.04 5.15 -2.35
C ILE A 651 30.66 6.50 -2.71
N VAL A 652 30.84 7.38 -1.72
CA VAL A 652 31.44 8.71 -1.89
C VAL A 652 32.66 8.83 -0.99
N LEU A 653 33.72 9.52 -1.43
CA LEU A 653 34.96 9.69 -0.68
C LEU A 653 35.20 11.18 -0.38
N PRO A 654 34.74 11.69 0.78
CA PRO A 654 34.86 13.10 1.13
C PRO A 654 36.30 13.61 1.16
N GLY A 655 36.50 14.83 0.67
CA GLY A 655 37.78 15.53 0.63
C GLY A 655 38.10 16.09 -0.76
N ARG A 656 39.18 16.87 -0.84
CA ARG A 656 39.73 17.42 -2.09
C ARG A 656 40.84 16.51 -2.63
N GLU A 657 41.03 16.52 -3.94
CA GLU A 657 42.07 15.77 -4.66
C GLU A 657 42.08 14.26 -4.30
N LYS A 658 40.88 13.71 -4.13
CA LYS A 658 40.64 12.29 -3.85
C LYS A 658 40.50 11.52 -5.15
N TYR A 659 40.81 10.23 -5.09
CA TYR A 659 40.51 9.25 -6.14
C TYR A 659 39.73 8.11 -5.51
N LEU A 660 38.57 7.76 -6.06
CA LEU A 660 37.82 6.57 -5.68
C LEU A 660 38.14 5.46 -6.68
N ALA A 661 38.53 4.29 -6.18
CA ALA A 661 38.78 3.11 -7.00
C ALA A 661 38.23 1.86 -6.32
N LEU A 662 37.44 1.06 -7.04
CA LEU A 662 36.67 -0.07 -6.51
C LEU A 662 36.82 -1.25 -7.48
N CYS A 663 37.27 -2.40 -6.99
CA CYS A 663 37.56 -3.60 -7.80
C CYS A 663 36.50 -4.72 -7.67
N GLU A 664 35.52 -4.54 -6.79
CA GLU A 664 34.18 -5.16 -6.82
C GLU A 664 33.33 -4.45 -5.76
N VAL A 665 32.04 -4.31 -6.01
CA VAL A 665 31.01 -3.92 -5.05
C VAL A 665 29.85 -4.87 -5.24
N GLU A 666 29.66 -5.76 -4.29
CA GLU A 666 28.56 -6.73 -4.31
C GLU A 666 27.47 -6.31 -3.35
N VAL A 667 26.21 -6.50 -3.75
CA VAL A 667 25.03 -6.13 -2.96
C VAL A 667 24.19 -7.39 -2.74
N HIS A 668 24.00 -7.76 -1.47
CA HIS A 668 23.46 -9.06 -1.09
C HIS A 668 22.13 -8.95 -0.34
N ILE A 669 21.30 -9.99 -0.50
CA ILE A 669 20.04 -10.19 0.24
C ILE A 669 20.10 -11.48 1.06
N GLY A 670 19.46 -11.45 2.24
CA GLY A 670 19.43 -12.56 3.19
C GLY A 670 20.61 -12.59 4.16
N LYS A 671 20.72 -13.67 4.95
CA LYS A 671 21.84 -13.86 5.88
C LYS A 671 23.05 -14.43 5.15
N LYS A 672 24.23 -13.90 5.49
CA LYS A 672 25.52 -14.49 5.13
C LYS A 672 25.59 -15.94 5.64
N ALA A 673 26.10 -16.85 4.82
CA ALA A 673 26.43 -18.20 5.25
C ALA A 673 27.72 -18.18 6.10
N GLU A 674 27.70 -18.89 7.23
CA GLU A 674 28.85 -19.08 8.14
C GLU A 674 29.66 -20.33 7.75
#